data_AF-A0A3E0PZE1-F1
#
_entry.id   AF-A0A3E0PZE1-F1
#
_cell.length_a   1.000
_cell.length_b   1.000
_cell.length_c   1.000
_cell.angle_alpha   90.00
_cell.angle_beta   90.00
_cell.angle_gamma   90.00
#
_symmetry.space_group_name_H-M   'P 1'
#
loop_
_entity.id
_entity.type
_entity.pdbx_description
1 polymer ?
#
loop_
_entity_poly.entity_id
_entity_poly.type
_entity_poly.pdbx_seq_one_letter_code
_entity_poly.pdbx_strand_id
1 'polypeptide(L)'
;MDVRRIALRESVLTHRLAICNNARPSSHTFPFNSTTSRPFRRFSASPACDRSGVMHRSVAGARLPSIPGRTCLRGDRQFRPLAGSDRRCGGAGCRFSGNGMMSALRTSPLTLIALILATAGCANFETSRAIDDFAQSLAEADTEGLKERSTERFRHQVLRLPEAQDDLRVLNLPDGPVKIVRIDDVSEDTKHATVEVGDNEKTVETLEYHLKRTDSGDWVVDDVFITQEGRGRNGPVTKSVTEQMNLLLSVREFVAAWGEGQREDVLQAATGEFREILEELPPAYLQQLTSRIVKDARGRSTRPEARITDEHALVMLSRGRGKVILQMDFEDERWRVSDVAMESAEGEALPSARESALALQATAGFLNSYAAVDRDQLARLCSERFFKNSLASADLSTVPIPSIGLLASRYELLYHRDTTDQKTDRADVVIPQGNLSYMVSLVRGQTTGLDASTGDYLVDEVTLYESETGQAKRVSSLFTAHAVVELFAQAVSERDRGMLTALSTSDLNQRAWSRVNDVVLSTVPIQEMEPVAPRVVASVFQGPVAEITVTQGTRALTYILRSSGGRMLVDDVLLPVADRSNSLKSNLEVMLPLYSFALGAHSHDMELLRKNSGTGLDRIVWAHTDSVPDIGFPLVEHLTMPLRTIRTLGDQSVVELSDGRRVTRVTLMREGPHYVVQDVSFVYGDGPQDQAQLLKTMRDVLAARNTHAGGAIEAPRGEVVPASAESF
;
A
#
# COMPACT_ATOMS: atom_id res chain seq x y z
N MET A 1 44.00 7.40 0.53
CA MET A 1 43.99 7.90 1.93
C MET A 1 42.73 8.74 2.08
N ASP A 2 41.73 8.42 2.88
CA ASP A 2 41.53 7.33 3.82
C ASP A 2 40.01 7.13 3.98
N VAL A 3 39.56 5.89 3.77
CA VAL A 3 38.17 5.45 3.83
C VAL A 3 38.00 4.77 5.19
N ARG A 4 37.41 5.45 6.17
CA ARG A 4 36.99 4.85 7.46
C ARG A 4 36.21 5.87 8.29
N ARG A 5 34.89 5.98 8.08
CA ARG A 5 33.88 6.44 9.07
C ARG A 5 32.43 6.50 8.51
N ILE A 6 31.93 5.43 7.87
CA ILE A 6 30.47 5.29 7.62
C ILE A 6 29.93 3.88 7.93
N ALA A 7 30.78 2.86 8.12
CA ALA A 7 30.31 1.53 8.52
C ALA A 7 30.40 1.35 10.04
N LEU A 8 29.37 1.77 10.80
CA LEU A 8 29.13 1.33 12.20
C LEU A 8 27.77 1.78 12.79
N ARG A 9 26.70 1.85 11.98
CA ARG A 9 25.34 2.13 12.50
C ARG A 9 24.22 1.18 12.09
N GLU A 10 24.50 0.11 11.33
CA GLU A 10 23.48 -0.86 10.90
C GLU A 10 23.44 -2.19 11.66
N SER A 11 24.31 -2.45 12.65
CA SER A 11 24.38 -3.78 13.30
C SER A 11 23.60 -3.93 14.62
N VAL A 12 22.64 -3.06 14.95
CA VAL A 12 21.95 -3.08 16.26
C VAL A 12 20.41 -3.26 16.16
N LEU A 13 19.83 -3.39 14.97
CA LEU A 13 18.36 -3.52 14.83
C LEU A 13 17.84 -4.94 14.55
N THR A 14 18.69 -5.95 14.46
CA THR A 14 18.31 -7.35 14.13
C THR A 14 18.22 -8.30 15.33
N HIS A 15 17.97 -7.81 16.54
CA HIS A 15 17.94 -8.64 17.76
C HIS A 15 16.73 -8.45 18.70
N ARG A 16 15.56 -8.04 18.17
CA ARG A 16 14.38 -7.86 19.04
C ARG A 16 13.01 -8.32 18.52
N LEU A 17 12.95 -9.31 17.64
CA LEU A 17 11.69 -10.00 17.29
C LEU A 17 11.92 -11.52 17.15
N ALA A 18 12.15 -12.20 18.28
CA ALA A 18 12.15 -13.65 18.34
C ALA A 18 11.85 -14.16 19.77
N ILE A 19 10.71 -13.73 20.35
CA ILE A 19 10.14 -14.39 21.55
C ILE A 19 8.61 -14.33 21.41
N CYS A 20 7.96 -15.48 21.65
CA CYS A 20 6.50 -15.77 21.68
C CYS A 20 5.95 -16.49 20.44
N ASN A 21 6.10 -17.82 20.40
CA ASN A 21 4.96 -18.75 20.28
C ASN A 21 5.42 -20.20 20.48
N ASN A 22 5.33 -20.67 21.73
CA ASN A 22 5.39 -22.08 22.09
C ASN A 22 3.94 -22.57 22.30
N ALA A 23 3.41 -23.36 21.36
CA ALA A 23 2.24 -24.18 21.60
C ALA A 23 2.42 -25.53 20.89
N ARG A 24 2.54 -26.60 21.70
CA ARG A 24 2.58 -28.00 21.27
C ARG A 24 1.26 -28.39 20.59
N PRO A 25 1.29 -29.36 19.65
CA PRO A 25 0.21 -30.32 19.52
C PRO A 25 0.68 -31.74 19.85
N SER A 26 -0.16 -32.39 20.64
CA SER A 26 -0.09 -33.78 21.09
C SER A 26 -0.29 -34.78 19.96
N SER A 27 0.45 -35.88 20.09
CA SER A 27 0.32 -37.17 19.40
C SER A 27 -1.10 -37.75 19.41
N HIS A 28 -1.62 -38.11 18.25
CA HIS A 28 -2.56 -39.23 18.11
C HIS A 28 -2.27 -40.01 16.82
N THR A 29 -1.72 -41.20 17.02
CA THR A 29 -1.61 -42.31 16.08
C THR A 29 -2.95 -43.05 16.02
N PHE A 30 -3.46 -43.39 14.84
CA PHE A 30 -4.15 -44.67 14.56
C PHE A 30 -4.07 -44.99 13.05
N PRO A 31 -4.02 -46.28 12.67
CA PRO A 31 -3.56 -46.75 11.36
C PRO A 31 -4.72 -47.03 10.40
N PHE A 32 -4.45 -47.09 9.09
CA PHE A 32 -5.33 -47.80 8.15
C PHE A 32 -4.53 -48.68 7.20
N ASN A 33 -4.95 -49.94 7.17
CA ASN A 33 -4.45 -51.05 6.36
C ASN A 33 -4.78 -50.89 4.87
N SER A 34 -3.94 -51.54 4.06
CA SER A 34 -4.21 -52.06 2.71
C SER A 34 -5.59 -52.72 2.59
N THR A 35 -6.28 -52.78 1.45
CA THR A 35 -5.91 -53.54 0.24
C THR A 35 -7.00 -53.36 -0.87
N THR A 36 -6.63 -53.68 -2.11
CA THR A 36 -7.45 -54.16 -3.25
C THR A 36 -8.23 -53.19 -4.18
N SER A 37 -7.63 -53.03 -5.37
CA SER A 37 -8.19 -52.97 -6.74
C SER A 37 -9.58 -53.60 -6.96
N ARG A 38 -10.53 -53.08 -7.77
CA ARG A 38 -10.61 -53.09 -9.26
C ARG A 38 -11.99 -52.49 -9.72
N PRO A 39 -12.26 -52.28 -11.04
CA PRO A 39 -13.04 -51.14 -11.58
C PRO A 39 -14.41 -51.50 -12.23
N PHE A 40 -15.00 -50.54 -13.00
CA PHE A 40 -16.25 -50.53 -13.82
C PHE A 40 -17.48 -49.90 -13.10
N ARG A 41 -18.39 -49.09 -13.69
CA ARG A 41 -18.78 -48.74 -15.07
C ARG A 41 -19.68 -47.49 -15.07
N ARG A 42 -19.77 -46.80 -16.21
CA ARG A 42 -20.73 -45.73 -16.58
C ARG A 42 -22.18 -45.99 -16.16
N PHE A 43 -22.93 -44.94 -15.83
CA PHE A 43 -24.25 -44.66 -16.42
C PHE A 43 -24.60 -43.16 -16.36
N SER A 44 -25.08 -42.68 -17.49
CA SER A 44 -25.71 -41.40 -17.79
C SER A 44 -27.15 -41.33 -17.28
N ALA A 45 -27.64 -40.15 -16.88
CA ALA A 45 -28.90 -39.52 -17.33
C ALA A 45 -29.41 -38.44 -16.35
N SER A 46 -29.49 -37.19 -16.82
CA SER A 46 -30.63 -36.27 -16.54
C SER A 46 -31.84 -36.70 -17.42
N PRO A 47 -33.07 -36.12 -17.35
CA PRO A 47 -33.45 -34.83 -16.77
C PRO A 47 -34.88 -34.72 -16.14
N ALA A 48 -35.21 -33.49 -15.70
CA ALA A 48 -36.47 -32.75 -15.94
C ALA A 48 -37.49 -32.54 -14.79
N CYS A 49 -37.91 -31.27 -14.70
CA CYS A 49 -39.24 -30.73 -14.33
C CYS A 49 -39.68 -30.83 -12.84
N ASP A 50 -40.41 -29.90 -12.22
CA ASP A 50 -41.09 -28.66 -12.63
C ASP A 50 -41.48 -27.84 -11.37
N ARG A 51 -41.77 -26.55 -11.58
CA ARG A 51 -42.82 -25.72 -10.93
C ARG A 51 -42.88 -25.41 -9.42
N SER A 52 -42.68 -24.11 -9.16
CA SER A 52 -43.61 -23.13 -8.52
C SER A 52 -44.19 -23.37 -7.12
N GLY A 53 -44.07 -22.34 -6.26
CA GLY A 53 -44.95 -22.20 -5.09
C GLY A 53 -44.57 -21.05 -4.16
N VAL A 54 -45.03 -19.83 -4.49
CA VAL A 54 -45.12 -18.69 -3.56
C VAL A 54 -46.30 -18.92 -2.62
N MET A 55 -46.12 -18.83 -1.31
CA MET A 55 -47.14 -18.32 -0.38
C MET A 55 -46.55 -17.88 0.96
N HIS A 56 -46.89 -16.63 1.32
CA HIS A 56 -46.85 -16.09 2.68
C HIS A 56 -47.72 -16.91 3.64
N ARG A 57 -47.25 -17.07 4.90
CA ARG A 57 -48.10 -16.87 6.09
C ARG A 57 -47.29 -16.70 7.36
N SER A 58 -47.58 -15.57 8.01
CA SER A 58 -47.33 -15.24 9.42
C SER A 58 -48.23 -16.07 10.34
N VAL A 59 -47.71 -16.55 11.48
CA VAL A 59 -48.43 -16.67 12.76
C VAL A 59 -47.43 -16.53 13.92
N ALA A 60 -47.87 -15.80 14.95
CA ALA A 60 -47.18 -15.38 16.16
C ALA A 60 -47.17 -16.43 17.30
N GLY A 61 -46.27 -16.20 18.28
CA GLY A 61 -46.66 -16.07 19.69
C GLY A 61 -46.10 -17.06 20.72
N ALA A 62 -45.24 -16.58 21.63
CA ALA A 62 -45.24 -16.82 23.10
C ALA A 62 -44.01 -16.13 23.74
N ARG A 63 -44.15 -14.97 24.42
CA ARG A 63 -44.31 -14.74 25.89
C ARG A 63 -43.12 -15.13 26.79
N LEU A 64 -42.37 -14.09 27.20
CA LEU A 64 -42.00 -13.63 28.57
C LEU A 64 -41.80 -14.65 29.72
N PRO A 65 -40.83 -14.42 30.64
CA PRO A 65 -41.10 -13.50 31.77
C PRO A 65 -39.93 -12.59 32.20
N SER A 66 -40.24 -11.79 33.21
CA SER A 66 -39.72 -10.49 33.61
C SER A 66 -39.10 -10.47 35.02
N ILE A 67 -38.07 -9.61 35.22
CA ILE A 67 -37.75 -8.80 36.45
C ILE A 67 -37.19 -9.59 37.69
N PRO A 68 -36.48 -9.02 38.72
CA PRO A 68 -35.90 -7.66 38.98
C PRO A 68 -34.42 -7.60 39.49
N GLY A 69 -33.83 -6.38 39.48
CA GLY A 69 -33.36 -5.73 40.73
C GLY A 69 -31.86 -5.39 40.89
N ARG A 70 -31.52 -4.09 41.03
CA ARG A 70 -31.16 -3.40 42.30
C ARG A 70 -30.37 -2.09 42.07
N THR A 71 -30.62 -1.15 42.98
CA THR A 71 -30.27 0.28 43.04
C THR A 71 -29.36 0.61 44.24
N CYS A 72 -28.91 1.90 44.29
CA CYS A 72 -28.36 2.70 45.41
C CYS A 72 -26.82 2.64 45.60
N LEU A 73 -26.07 3.74 45.83
CA LEU A 73 -26.19 4.87 46.79
C LEU A 73 -25.57 6.16 46.16
N ARG A 74 -26.14 7.37 46.24
CA ARG A 74 -26.33 8.34 47.35
C ARG A 74 -25.04 8.84 48.03
N GLY A 75 -24.76 10.14 47.87
CA GLY A 75 -23.78 10.91 48.62
C GLY A 75 -24.14 12.40 48.64
N ASP A 76 -24.96 12.80 49.61
CA ASP A 76 -25.22 14.19 49.99
C ASP A 76 -24.00 14.80 50.70
N ARG A 77 -23.73 16.10 50.50
CA ARG A 77 -23.28 17.02 51.56
C ARG A 77 -23.34 18.49 51.10
N GLN A 78 -24.26 19.24 51.72
CA GLN A 78 -24.21 20.69 51.88
C GLN A 78 -23.07 21.07 52.83
N PHE A 79 -22.38 22.20 52.60
CA PHE A 79 -21.99 23.15 53.66
C PHE A 79 -21.67 24.54 53.06
N ARG A 80 -22.02 25.56 53.84
CA ARG A 80 -22.06 27.00 53.59
C ARG A 80 -20.66 27.69 53.81
N PRO A 81 -20.53 29.02 53.56
CA PRO A 81 -19.29 29.72 53.19
C PRO A 81 -18.53 30.31 54.38
N LEU A 82 -17.34 30.88 54.16
CA LEU A 82 -16.78 32.03 54.92
C LEU A 82 -15.52 32.63 54.24
N ALA A 83 -15.61 33.93 53.93
CA ALA A 83 -14.68 35.06 54.17
C ALA A 83 -13.14 34.97 54.02
N GLY A 84 -12.58 36.07 53.47
CA GLY A 84 -11.24 36.61 53.75
C GLY A 84 -10.49 37.09 52.50
N SER A 85 -10.61 38.37 52.09
CA SER A 85 -9.65 39.49 52.34
C SER A 85 -8.35 39.38 51.51
N ASP A 86 -7.76 40.39 50.87
CA ASP A 86 -7.67 41.82 51.20
C ASP A 86 -6.91 42.57 50.05
N ARG A 87 -7.07 43.91 49.99
CA ARG A 87 -6.15 44.96 49.44
C ARG A 87 -5.99 45.16 47.91
N ARG A 88 -5.80 46.39 47.37
CA ARG A 88 -5.97 47.81 47.76
C ARG A 88 -5.51 48.71 46.57
N CYS A 89 -5.92 49.99 46.61
CA CYS A 89 -5.38 51.20 45.92
C CYS A 89 -5.82 51.40 44.44
N GLY A 90 -6.23 52.59 43.97
CA GLY A 90 -6.36 53.92 44.58
C GLY A 90 -6.53 55.03 43.50
N GLY A 91 -7.12 56.17 43.88
CA GLY A 91 -7.08 57.48 43.18
C GLY A 91 -8.35 57.86 42.39
N ALA A 92 -9.04 59.01 42.46
CA ALA A 92 -9.12 60.26 43.25
C ALA A 92 -9.27 61.47 42.29
N GLY A 93 -10.18 62.41 42.61
CA GLY A 93 -10.23 63.81 42.11
C GLY A 93 -11.50 64.18 41.34
N CYS A 94 -12.55 64.82 41.92
CA CYS A 94 -12.74 66.27 42.26
C CYS A 94 -12.92 67.18 41.01
N ARG A 95 -14.15 67.65 40.66
CA ARG A 95 -14.92 68.85 41.12
C ARG A 95 -14.30 70.24 40.85
N PHE A 96 -15.15 71.13 40.29
CA PHE A 96 -15.32 72.61 40.39
C PHE A 96 -15.42 73.26 38.99
N SER A 97 -16.55 73.86 38.56
CA SER A 97 -17.17 75.15 38.94
C SER A 97 -16.75 76.31 38.03
N GLY A 98 -17.72 77.13 37.59
CA GLY A 98 -17.48 78.57 37.43
C GLY A 98 -18.12 79.27 36.21
N ASN A 99 -19.28 79.87 36.46
CA ASN A 99 -19.84 81.15 35.97
C ASN A 99 -19.15 81.92 34.83
N GLY A 100 -19.96 82.51 33.95
CA GLY A 100 -19.58 83.67 33.13
C GLY A 100 -20.76 84.27 32.36
N MET A 101 -21.02 85.55 32.57
CA MET A 101 -22.22 86.32 32.22
C MET A 101 -21.93 87.25 31.01
N MET A 102 -22.99 87.86 30.47
CA MET A 102 -23.06 89.08 29.61
C MET A 102 -23.08 88.98 28.07
N SER A 103 -24.31 89.05 27.53
CA SER A 103 -24.87 90.10 26.65
C SER A 103 -24.01 90.77 25.56
N ALA A 104 -24.45 90.69 24.29
CA ALA A 104 -25.14 91.76 23.54
C ALA A 104 -24.84 91.82 22.01
N LEU A 105 -25.93 91.81 21.23
CA LEU A 105 -26.22 92.62 20.03
C LEU A 105 -25.41 92.46 18.71
N ARG A 106 -26.13 91.96 17.69
CA ARG A 106 -26.52 92.62 16.41
C ARG A 106 -26.09 91.95 15.08
N THR A 107 -27.17 91.66 14.32
CA THR A 107 -27.41 91.79 12.87
C THR A 107 -26.88 90.73 11.88
N SER A 108 -27.87 90.02 11.31
CA SER A 108 -27.97 89.13 10.15
C SER A 108 -27.21 89.56 8.87
N PRO A 109 -26.97 88.65 7.89
CA PRO A 109 -28.04 88.11 7.03
C PRO A 109 -28.04 86.57 6.92
N LEU A 110 -29.11 85.95 7.41
CA LEU A 110 -29.57 84.60 7.08
C LEU A 110 -30.42 84.69 5.81
N THR A 111 -29.93 84.27 4.65
CA THR A 111 -30.77 83.95 3.47
C THR A 111 -29.98 83.29 2.32
N LEU A 112 -29.19 82.24 2.57
CA LEU A 112 -28.69 81.36 1.48
C LEU A 112 -28.27 79.93 1.86
N ILE A 113 -28.50 79.46 3.10
CA ILE A 113 -28.04 78.12 3.55
C ILE A 113 -29.20 77.10 3.66
N ALA A 114 -30.46 77.53 3.53
CA ALA A 114 -31.61 76.64 3.65
C ALA A 114 -31.93 75.80 2.39
N LEU A 115 -31.27 76.04 1.24
CA LEU A 115 -31.56 75.33 -0.01
C LEU A 115 -30.57 74.17 -0.32
N ILE A 116 -29.44 74.08 0.37
CA ILE A 116 -28.44 73.01 0.15
C ILE A 116 -28.68 71.80 1.08
N LEU A 117 -29.44 71.95 2.16
CA LEU A 117 -29.76 70.86 3.10
C LEU A 117 -31.01 70.04 2.71
N ALA A 118 -31.76 70.44 1.69
CA ALA A 118 -32.94 69.70 1.22
C ALA A 118 -32.62 68.62 0.17
N THR A 119 -31.47 68.69 -0.53
CA THR A 119 -31.10 67.71 -1.56
C THR A 119 -30.46 66.44 -1.00
N ALA A 120 -29.88 66.49 0.21
CA ALA A 120 -29.34 65.31 0.89
C ALA A 120 -30.43 64.37 1.46
N GLY A 121 -31.64 64.90 1.71
CA GLY A 121 -32.76 64.11 2.26
C GLY A 121 -33.44 63.19 1.25
N CYS A 122 -33.49 63.57 -0.04
CA CYS A 122 -34.13 62.77 -1.08
C CYS A 122 -33.28 61.57 -1.54
N ALA A 123 -31.95 61.74 -1.63
CA ALA A 123 -31.04 60.65 -2.03
C ALA A 123 -31.03 59.49 -1.01
N ASN A 124 -31.15 59.81 0.28
CA ASN A 124 -31.23 58.80 1.34
C ASN A 124 -32.60 58.13 1.42
N PHE A 125 -33.66 58.78 0.92
CA PHE A 125 -35.00 58.20 0.87
C PHE A 125 -35.11 57.08 -0.17
N GLU A 126 -34.55 57.27 -1.37
CA GLU A 126 -34.48 56.21 -2.40
C GLU A 126 -33.65 55.01 -1.94
N THR A 127 -32.52 55.28 -1.28
CA THR A 127 -31.64 54.27 -0.68
C THR A 127 -32.37 53.46 0.41
N SER A 128 -33.11 54.15 1.29
CA SER A 128 -33.90 53.51 2.34
C SER A 128 -35.01 52.64 1.78
N ARG A 129 -35.72 53.17 0.78
CA ARG A 129 -36.79 52.44 0.11
C ARG A 129 -36.27 51.15 -0.51
N ALA A 130 -35.12 51.18 -1.18
CA ALA A 130 -34.51 49.98 -1.78
C ALA A 130 -34.19 48.89 -0.74
N ILE A 131 -33.67 49.28 0.43
CA ILE A 131 -33.36 48.34 1.53
C ILE A 131 -34.65 47.75 2.12
N ASP A 132 -35.64 48.60 2.44
CA ASP A 132 -36.93 48.17 2.99
C ASP A 132 -37.65 47.23 2.02
N ASP A 133 -37.63 47.59 0.74
CA ASP A 133 -38.20 46.83 -0.35
C ASP A 133 -37.52 45.44 -0.47
N PHE A 134 -36.19 45.39 -0.43
CA PHE A 134 -35.45 44.12 -0.46
C PHE A 134 -35.73 43.26 0.77
N ALA A 135 -35.72 43.86 1.97
CA ALA A 135 -35.97 43.15 3.22
C ALA A 135 -37.39 42.60 3.31
N GLN A 136 -38.39 43.33 2.79
CA GLN A 136 -39.76 42.84 2.68
C GLN A 136 -39.86 41.64 1.73
N SER A 137 -39.23 41.69 0.56
CA SER A 137 -39.21 40.56 -0.38
C SER A 137 -38.52 39.33 0.22
N LEU A 138 -37.49 39.52 1.04
CA LEU A 138 -36.83 38.45 1.79
C LEU A 138 -37.77 37.81 2.83
N ALA A 139 -38.49 38.63 3.61
CA ALA A 139 -39.41 38.18 4.64
C ALA A 139 -40.66 37.48 4.08
N GLU A 140 -41.20 37.98 2.96
CA GLU A 140 -42.38 37.43 2.29
C GLU A 140 -42.07 36.20 1.45
N ALA A 141 -40.80 35.82 1.34
CA ALA A 141 -40.36 34.76 0.45
C ALA A 141 -40.80 35.04 -1.01
N ASP A 142 -40.58 36.26 -1.52
CA ASP A 142 -40.81 36.63 -2.92
C ASP A 142 -39.50 36.60 -3.75
N THR A 143 -39.30 35.54 -4.53
CA THR A 143 -38.07 35.34 -5.33
C THR A 143 -37.98 36.30 -6.52
N GLU A 144 -39.09 36.68 -7.14
CA GLU A 144 -39.09 37.60 -8.27
C GLU A 144 -38.87 39.04 -7.79
N GLY A 145 -39.50 39.42 -6.67
CA GLY A 145 -39.21 40.69 -6.00
C GLY A 145 -37.73 40.84 -5.60
N LEU A 146 -37.10 39.78 -5.08
CA LEU A 146 -35.66 39.79 -4.79
C LEU A 146 -34.80 39.96 -6.06
N LYS A 147 -35.18 39.37 -7.19
CA LYS A 147 -34.46 39.54 -8.46
C LYS A 147 -34.57 40.95 -9.00
N GLU A 148 -35.73 41.59 -8.90
CA GLU A 148 -35.91 42.97 -9.36
C GLU A 148 -35.16 43.98 -8.49
N ARG A 149 -34.94 43.66 -7.21
CA ARG A 149 -34.36 44.55 -6.19
C ARG A 149 -32.87 44.28 -5.91
N SER A 150 -32.23 43.44 -6.72
CA SER A 150 -30.82 43.07 -6.57
C SER A 150 -30.03 43.17 -7.87
N THR A 151 -28.70 43.23 -7.75
CA THR A 151 -27.81 43.27 -8.92
C THR A 151 -27.81 41.95 -9.69
N GLU A 152 -27.39 41.98 -10.96
CA GLU A 152 -27.27 40.77 -11.78
C GLU A 152 -26.29 39.75 -11.15
N ARG A 153 -25.24 40.25 -10.47
CA ARG A 153 -24.32 39.41 -9.69
C ARG A 153 -25.07 38.67 -8.59
N PHE A 154 -25.83 39.38 -7.74
CA PHE A 154 -26.60 38.76 -6.67
C PHE A 154 -27.59 37.74 -7.23
N ARG A 155 -28.28 38.08 -8.32
CA ARG A 155 -29.21 37.16 -9.01
C ARG A 155 -28.52 35.86 -9.47
N HIS A 156 -27.38 35.97 -10.15
CA HIS A 156 -26.66 34.82 -10.68
C HIS A 156 -25.95 33.99 -9.60
N GLN A 157 -25.54 34.60 -8.49
CA GLN A 157 -24.80 33.89 -7.43
C GLN A 157 -25.71 33.36 -6.33
N VAL A 158 -26.78 34.09 -5.99
CA VAL A 158 -27.67 33.79 -4.85
C VAL A 158 -29.00 33.22 -5.26
N LEU A 159 -29.58 33.66 -6.39
CA LEU A 159 -30.96 33.32 -6.78
C LEU A 159 -31.03 32.42 -8.03
N ARG A 160 -29.94 31.70 -8.33
CA ARG A 160 -29.83 30.88 -9.55
C ARG A 160 -30.64 29.58 -9.53
N LEU A 161 -30.99 29.07 -8.35
CA LEU A 161 -31.83 27.88 -8.20
C LEU A 161 -33.22 28.26 -7.68
N PRO A 162 -34.30 27.55 -8.09
CA PRO A 162 -35.64 27.77 -7.58
C PRO A 162 -35.75 27.66 -6.05
N GLU A 163 -34.95 26.78 -5.44
CA GLU A 163 -34.94 26.50 -4.00
C GLU A 163 -34.05 27.46 -3.19
N ALA A 164 -33.39 28.43 -3.83
CA ALA A 164 -32.43 29.34 -3.19
C ALA A 164 -33.02 30.12 -2.00
N GLN A 165 -34.33 30.30 -2.00
CA GLN A 165 -35.05 30.98 -0.93
C GLN A 165 -35.12 30.16 0.37
N ASP A 166 -35.31 28.85 0.28
CA ASP A 166 -35.22 27.97 1.44
C ASP A 166 -33.78 27.91 1.96
N ASP A 167 -32.80 28.18 1.10
CA ASP A 167 -31.39 28.22 1.44
C ASP A 167 -30.96 29.52 2.13
N LEU A 168 -31.57 30.65 1.77
CA LEU A 168 -31.39 31.91 2.51
C LEU A 168 -31.80 31.78 4.00
N ARG A 169 -32.82 30.95 4.30
CA ARG A 169 -33.21 30.63 5.68
C ARG A 169 -32.12 29.87 6.45
N VAL A 170 -31.23 29.14 5.76
CA VAL A 170 -30.13 28.41 6.41
C VAL A 170 -29.12 29.36 7.04
N LEU A 171 -28.95 30.56 6.47
CA LEU A 171 -28.04 31.59 6.97
C LEU A 171 -28.51 32.25 8.27
N ASN A 172 -29.76 32.00 8.70
CA ASN A 172 -30.41 32.61 9.87
C ASN A 172 -30.27 34.14 9.86
N LEU A 173 -30.64 34.76 8.74
CA LEU A 173 -30.74 36.22 8.65
C LEU A 173 -31.73 36.72 9.72
N PRO A 174 -31.42 37.82 10.43
CA PRO A 174 -32.30 38.36 11.45
C PRO A 174 -33.62 38.82 10.83
N ASP A 175 -34.73 38.41 11.44
CA ASP A 175 -36.09 38.81 11.05
C ASP A 175 -36.56 39.99 11.92
N GLY A 176 -37.37 40.89 11.36
CA GLY A 176 -38.01 41.98 12.09
C GLY A 176 -38.01 43.32 11.35
N PRO A 177 -38.46 44.40 12.02
CA PRO A 177 -38.47 45.74 11.44
C PRO A 177 -37.04 46.21 11.17
N VAL A 178 -36.86 46.83 10.01
CA VAL A 178 -35.58 47.33 9.53
C VAL A 178 -35.43 48.79 9.92
N LYS A 179 -34.28 49.15 10.50
CA LYS A 179 -33.95 50.52 10.86
C LYS A 179 -32.55 50.88 10.38
N ILE A 180 -32.46 51.85 9.47
CA ILE A 180 -31.18 52.29 8.92
C ILE A 180 -30.49 53.22 9.92
N VAL A 181 -29.26 52.86 10.30
CA VAL A 181 -28.44 53.61 11.27
C VAL A 181 -27.54 54.61 10.56
N ARG A 182 -26.89 54.18 9.47
CA ARG A 182 -25.91 54.99 8.75
C ARG A 182 -25.90 54.64 7.27
N ILE A 183 -25.71 55.63 6.41
CA ILE A 183 -25.45 55.45 4.98
C ILE A 183 -24.15 56.18 4.68
N ASP A 184 -23.18 55.46 4.11
CA ASP A 184 -21.88 55.94 3.70
C ASP A 184 -21.81 55.95 2.15
N ASP A 185 -21.55 57.12 1.58
CA ASP A 185 -21.34 57.28 0.13
C ASP A 185 -19.90 56.88 -0.21
N VAL A 186 -19.72 55.73 -0.87
CA VAL A 186 -18.39 55.21 -1.25
C VAL A 186 -17.96 55.75 -2.61
N SER A 187 -18.89 55.81 -3.57
CA SER A 187 -18.71 56.40 -4.90
C SER A 187 -20.04 56.96 -5.44
N GLU A 188 -20.05 57.55 -6.64
CA GLU A 188 -21.29 58.04 -7.27
C GLU A 188 -22.32 56.92 -7.51
N ASP A 189 -21.84 55.68 -7.71
CA ASP A 189 -22.66 54.51 -8.04
C ASP A 189 -22.65 53.43 -6.95
N THR A 190 -22.06 53.70 -5.79
CA THR A 190 -21.92 52.72 -4.69
C THR A 190 -22.14 53.35 -3.33
N LYS A 191 -23.05 52.76 -2.55
CA LYS A 191 -23.37 53.18 -1.18
C LYS A 191 -23.28 51.98 -0.24
N HIS A 192 -22.81 52.19 0.98
CA HIS A 192 -22.87 51.19 2.06
C HIS A 192 -23.86 51.68 3.12
N ALA A 193 -24.76 50.81 3.58
CA ALA A 193 -25.74 51.15 4.60
C ALA A 193 -25.64 50.19 5.79
N THR A 194 -25.44 50.74 6.99
CA THR A 194 -25.51 49.99 8.25
C THR A 194 -26.94 49.98 8.76
N VAL A 195 -27.48 48.79 8.99
CA VAL A 195 -28.89 48.55 9.24
C VAL A 195 -29.05 47.70 10.50
N GLU A 196 -29.92 48.13 11.42
CA GLU A 196 -30.37 47.37 12.59
C GLU A 196 -31.64 46.60 12.22
N VAL A 197 -31.66 45.29 12.46
CA VAL A 197 -32.83 44.44 12.22
C VAL A 197 -33.20 43.68 13.50
N GLY A 198 -34.45 43.81 13.95
CA GLY A 198 -34.99 43.04 15.08
C GLY A 198 -36.08 43.76 15.89
N ASP A 199 -36.89 42.99 16.61
CA ASP A 199 -38.07 43.50 17.32
C ASP A 199 -37.77 44.23 18.63
N ASN A 200 -36.62 43.97 19.28
CA ASN A 200 -36.27 44.53 20.61
C ASN A 200 -34.74 44.69 20.77
N GLU A 201 -34.26 45.62 21.60
CA GLU A 201 -32.82 45.91 21.82
C GLU A 201 -31.92 44.69 22.14
N LYS A 202 -32.50 43.57 22.62
CA LYS A 202 -31.76 42.33 22.92
C LYS A 202 -31.61 41.36 21.73
N THR A 203 -32.35 41.59 20.65
CA THR A 203 -32.37 40.76 19.43
C THR A 203 -32.05 41.58 18.18
N VAL A 204 -31.62 42.84 18.34
CA VAL A 204 -31.18 43.68 17.23
C VAL A 204 -29.81 43.21 16.78
N GLU A 205 -29.73 42.78 15.53
CA GLU A 205 -28.46 42.48 14.86
C GLU A 205 -28.15 43.57 13.83
N THR A 206 -26.86 43.84 13.62
CA THR A 206 -26.39 44.84 12.66
C THR A 206 -25.94 44.18 11.37
N LEU A 207 -26.55 44.58 10.27
CA LEU A 207 -26.20 44.18 8.91
C LEU A 207 -25.58 45.37 8.15
N GLU A 208 -24.71 45.08 7.20
CA GLU A 208 -24.19 46.08 6.26
C GLU A 208 -24.65 45.73 4.84
N TYR A 209 -25.48 46.59 4.25
CA TYR A 209 -25.99 46.45 2.89
C TYR A 209 -25.07 47.21 1.94
N HIS A 210 -24.59 46.54 0.90
CA HIS A 210 -23.86 47.18 -0.20
C HIS A 210 -24.84 47.40 -1.34
N LEU A 211 -24.97 48.65 -1.79
CA LEU A 211 -25.91 49.06 -2.80
C LEU A 211 -25.16 49.56 -4.03
N LYS A 212 -25.67 49.20 -5.21
CA LYS A 212 -25.14 49.65 -6.49
C LYS A 212 -26.24 50.33 -7.30
N ARG A 213 -25.85 51.37 -8.03
CA ARG A 213 -26.77 52.05 -8.93
C ARG A 213 -26.90 51.31 -10.26
N THR A 214 -28.13 51.13 -10.73
CA THR A 214 -28.42 50.53 -12.03
C THR A 214 -28.31 51.55 -13.17
N ASP A 215 -28.26 51.07 -14.42
CA ASP A 215 -28.32 51.92 -15.61
C ASP A 215 -29.62 52.75 -15.70
N SER A 216 -30.70 52.31 -15.04
CA SER A 216 -31.97 53.04 -14.91
C SER A 216 -31.91 54.17 -13.86
N GLY A 217 -30.84 54.24 -13.07
CA GLY A 217 -30.64 55.24 -12.01
C GLY A 217 -31.18 54.82 -10.63
N ASP A 218 -31.73 53.61 -10.51
CA ASP A 218 -32.29 53.07 -9.27
C ASP A 218 -31.20 52.45 -8.39
N TRP A 219 -31.41 52.46 -7.07
CA TRP A 219 -30.54 51.77 -6.13
C TRP A 219 -31.03 50.34 -5.91
N VAL A 220 -30.15 49.36 -6.07
CA VAL A 220 -30.43 47.93 -5.82
C VAL A 220 -29.38 47.33 -4.90
N VAL A 221 -29.74 46.25 -4.20
CA VAL A 221 -28.83 45.54 -3.30
C VAL A 221 -27.84 44.70 -4.11
N ASP A 222 -26.54 44.94 -3.90
CA ASP A 222 -25.46 44.14 -4.47
C ASP A 222 -25.06 43.01 -3.53
N ASP A 223 -24.96 43.29 -2.22
CA ASP A 223 -24.62 42.27 -1.22
C ASP A 223 -25.10 42.69 0.18
N VAL A 224 -25.14 41.71 1.09
CA VAL A 224 -25.45 41.90 2.51
C VAL A 224 -24.35 41.24 3.33
N PHE A 225 -23.78 41.97 4.28
CA PHE A 225 -22.75 41.47 5.18
C PHE A 225 -23.32 41.28 6.59
N ILE A 226 -23.07 40.10 7.16
CA ILE A 226 -23.47 39.75 8.52
C ILE A 226 -22.22 39.70 9.39
N THR A 227 -22.21 40.45 10.50
CA THR A 227 -21.13 40.35 11.49
C THR A 227 -21.54 39.38 12.58
N GLN A 228 -20.90 38.20 12.62
CA GLN A 228 -21.17 37.17 13.63
C GLN A 228 -20.11 37.21 14.72
N GLU A 229 -20.52 37.09 15.98
CA GLU A 229 -19.60 36.89 17.10
C GLU A 229 -18.89 35.52 16.94
N GLY A 230 -17.55 35.56 16.79
CA GLY A 230 -16.75 34.35 16.65
C GLY A 230 -16.86 33.46 17.89
N ARG A 231 -17.09 32.15 17.70
CA ARG A 231 -16.95 31.18 18.79
C ARG A 231 -15.46 31.00 19.12
N GLY A 232 -14.96 31.67 20.15
CA GLY A 232 -13.61 31.45 20.72
C GLY A 232 -12.68 32.68 20.68
N ARG A 233 -11.38 32.45 20.47
CA ARG A 233 -10.33 33.51 20.45
C ARG A 233 -10.29 34.36 19.17
N ASN A 234 -11.11 34.05 18.19
CA ASN A 234 -11.18 34.81 16.94
C ASN A 234 -12.27 35.86 17.10
N GLY A 235 -11.95 37.12 16.81
CA GLY A 235 -12.87 38.25 16.93
C GLY A 235 -14.12 38.12 16.05
N PRO A 236 -14.97 39.16 16.00
CA PRO A 236 -16.14 39.16 15.12
C PRO A 236 -15.73 38.90 13.67
N VAL A 237 -16.47 38.02 12.98
CA VAL A 237 -16.23 37.67 11.58
C VAL A 237 -17.38 38.23 10.76
N THR A 238 -17.06 39.17 9.86
CA THR A 238 -18.00 39.70 8.88
C THR A 238 -17.98 38.81 7.65
N LYS A 239 -19.15 38.36 7.19
CA LYS A 239 -19.28 37.45 6.04
C LYS A 239 -20.30 37.98 5.05
N SER A 240 -19.97 37.88 3.76
CA SER A 240 -20.89 38.15 2.65
C SER A 240 -21.99 37.08 2.60
N VAL A 241 -23.24 37.51 2.41
CA VAL A 241 -24.38 36.61 2.13
C VAL A 241 -24.23 36.03 0.74
N THR A 242 -23.81 36.83 -0.23
CA THR A 242 -23.62 36.39 -1.62
C THR A 242 -22.60 35.25 -1.71
N GLU A 243 -21.47 35.39 -1.05
CA GLU A 243 -20.41 34.37 -1.04
C GLU A 243 -20.86 33.07 -0.35
N GLN A 244 -21.51 33.19 0.82
CA GLN A 244 -22.03 32.04 1.56
C GLN A 244 -23.13 31.30 0.77
N MET A 245 -24.01 32.04 0.11
CA MET A 245 -25.05 31.46 -0.74
C MET A 245 -24.48 30.80 -1.98
N ASN A 246 -23.52 31.45 -2.66
CA ASN A 246 -22.86 30.87 -3.82
C ASN A 246 -22.22 29.52 -3.46
N LEU A 247 -21.52 29.45 -2.32
CA LEU A 247 -20.93 28.19 -1.84
C LEU A 247 -22.01 27.15 -1.51
N LEU A 248 -23.06 27.52 -0.76
CA LEU A 248 -24.13 26.61 -0.36
C LEU A 248 -24.84 26.00 -1.57
N LEU A 249 -25.16 26.82 -2.59
CA LEU A 249 -25.77 26.35 -3.83
C LEU A 249 -24.81 25.48 -4.64
N SER A 250 -23.53 25.85 -4.72
CA SER A 250 -22.52 25.05 -5.43
C SER A 250 -22.32 23.67 -4.80
N VAL A 251 -22.37 23.58 -3.47
CA VAL A 251 -22.33 22.31 -2.74
C VAL A 251 -23.55 21.45 -3.06
N ARG A 252 -24.74 22.04 -3.20
CA ARG A 252 -25.96 21.32 -3.58
C ARG A 252 -25.92 20.82 -5.01
N GLU A 253 -25.50 21.68 -5.93
CA GLU A 253 -25.29 21.32 -7.34
C GLU A 253 -24.29 20.18 -7.46
N PHE A 254 -23.19 20.22 -6.72
CA PHE A 254 -22.23 19.12 -6.64
C PHE A 254 -22.87 17.82 -6.14
N VAL A 255 -23.61 17.86 -5.02
CA VAL A 255 -24.28 16.66 -4.46
C VAL A 255 -25.30 16.10 -5.45
N ALA A 256 -26.02 16.96 -6.18
CA ALA A 256 -26.96 16.54 -7.22
C ALA A 256 -26.23 15.92 -8.42
N ALA A 257 -25.22 16.60 -8.96
CA ALA A 257 -24.42 16.15 -10.10
C ALA A 257 -23.75 14.81 -9.84
N TRP A 258 -23.07 14.65 -8.70
CA TRP A 258 -22.40 13.40 -8.35
C TRP A 258 -23.33 12.31 -7.82
N GLY A 259 -24.53 12.69 -7.39
CA GLY A 259 -25.54 11.76 -6.92
C GLY A 259 -26.33 11.09 -8.05
N GLU A 260 -26.82 11.88 -9.00
CA GLU A 260 -27.78 11.47 -10.04
C GLU A 260 -27.51 12.07 -11.42
N GLY A 261 -26.52 12.97 -11.52
CA GLY A 261 -26.17 13.65 -12.77
C GLY A 261 -25.53 12.73 -13.80
N GLN A 262 -25.54 13.21 -15.05
CA GLN A 262 -24.81 12.59 -16.15
C GLN A 262 -23.31 12.91 -16.05
N ARG A 263 -22.50 12.24 -16.88
CA ARG A 263 -21.05 12.44 -16.90
C ARG A 263 -20.64 13.91 -16.98
N GLU A 264 -21.24 14.68 -17.90
CA GLU A 264 -20.89 16.09 -18.06
C GLU A 264 -21.23 16.93 -16.82
N ASP A 265 -22.33 16.62 -16.13
CA ASP A 265 -22.70 17.33 -14.89
C ASP A 265 -21.66 17.08 -13.80
N VAL A 266 -21.18 15.83 -13.69
CA VAL A 266 -20.10 15.44 -12.76
C VAL A 266 -18.81 16.20 -13.06
N LEU A 267 -18.45 16.30 -14.33
CA LEU A 267 -17.22 16.96 -14.79
C LEU A 267 -17.29 18.49 -14.64
N GLN A 268 -18.46 19.10 -14.86
CA GLN A 268 -18.66 20.54 -14.69
C GLN A 268 -18.63 21.00 -13.22
N ALA A 269 -18.92 20.09 -12.28
CA ALA A 269 -18.84 20.38 -10.85
C ALA A 269 -17.39 20.38 -10.30
N ALA A 270 -16.41 19.91 -11.09
CA ALA A 270 -15.01 19.84 -10.72
C ALA A 270 -14.19 21.01 -11.30
N THR A 271 -13.10 21.39 -10.64
CA THR A 271 -12.11 22.35 -11.18
C THR A 271 -11.47 21.83 -12.45
N GLY A 272 -10.84 22.70 -13.24
CA GLY A 272 -10.21 22.31 -14.51
C GLY A 272 -9.23 21.13 -14.38
N GLU A 273 -8.33 21.18 -13.41
CA GLU A 273 -7.34 20.13 -13.15
C GLU A 273 -8.01 18.81 -12.69
N PHE A 274 -8.97 18.88 -11.77
CA PHE A 274 -9.63 17.67 -11.28
C PHE A 274 -10.55 17.05 -12.36
N ARG A 275 -11.17 17.88 -13.19
CA ARG A 275 -11.95 17.47 -14.35
C ARG A 275 -11.12 16.64 -15.32
N GLU A 276 -9.91 17.06 -15.67
CA GLU A 276 -9.04 16.32 -16.59
C GLU A 276 -8.80 14.88 -16.10
N ILE A 277 -8.52 14.72 -14.79
CA ILE A 277 -8.33 13.39 -14.17
C ILE A 277 -9.60 12.54 -14.28
N LEU A 278 -10.77 13.13 -13.99
CA LEU A 278 -12.07 12.43 -14.04
C LEU A 278 -12.50 12.10 -15.47
N GLU A 279 -12.15 12.93 -16.45
CA GLU A 279 -12.51 12.77 -17.85
C GLU A 279 -11.80 11.58 -18.51
N GLU A 280 -10.62 11.20 -18.02
CA GLU A 280 -9.92 9.99 -18.49
C GLU A 280 -10.49 8.68 -17.92
N LEU A 281 -11.33 8.75 -16.87
CA LEU A 281 -11.88 7.55 -16.25
C LEU A 281 -12.94 6.87 -17.13
N PRO A 282 -12.92 5.52 -17.23
CA PRO A 282 -14.00 4.76 -17.83
C PRO A 282 -15.36 5.10 -17.20
N PRO A 283 -16.47 5.12 -17.97
CA PRO A 283 -17.79 5.50 -17.46
C PRO A 283 -18.24 4.71 -16.23
N ALA A 284 -18.00 3.40 -16.22
CA ALA A 284 -18.33 2.53 -15.10
C ALA A 284 -17.54 2.88 -13.82
N TYR A 285 -16.26 3.23 -13.99
CA TYR A 285 -15.39 3.59 -12.86
C TYR A 285 -15.80 4.93 -12.26
N LEU A 286 -16.04 5.94 -13.11
CA LEU A 286 -16.51 7.23 -12.66
C LEU A 286 -17.85 7.12 -11.90
N GLN A 287 -18.82 6.38 -12.45
CA GLN A 287 -20.12 6.18 -11.81
C GLN A 287 -19.99 5.48 -10.45
N GLN A 288 -19.11 4.48 -10.34
CA GLN A 288 -18.87 3.80 -9.07
C GLN A 288 -18.17 4.72 -8.05
N LEU A 289 -17.19 5.53 -8.48
CA LEU A 289 -16.48 6.49 -7.64
C LEU A 289 -17.44 7.54 -7.06
N THR A 290 -18.22 8.21 -7.91
CA THR A 290 -19.16 9.26 -7.49
C THR A 290 -20.26 8.70 -6.59
N SER A 291 -20.82 7.54 -6.94
CA SER A 291 -21.85 6.90 -6.14
C SER A 291 -21.35 6.53 -4.74
N ARG A 292 -20.11 6.06 -4.57
CA ARG A 292 -19.51 5.75 -3.26
C ARG A 292 -19.43 7.00 -2.35
N ILE A 293 -19.12 8.14 -2.94
CA ILE A 293 -18.91 9.41 -2.24
C ILE A 293 -20.25 10.01 -1.80
N VAL A 294 -21.26 10.02 -2.67
CA VAL A 294 -22.52 10.73 -2.43
C VAL A 294 -23.63 9.85 -1.82
N LYS A 295 -23.49 8.52 -1.80
CA LYS A 295 -24.55 7.57 -1.39
C LYS A 295 -25.31 7.94 -0.10
N ASP A 296 -24.60 8.44 0.92
CA ASP A 296 -25.18 8.78 2.23
C ASP A 296 -25.13 10.29 2.54
N ALA A 297 -24.75 11.13 1.58
CA ALA A 297 -24.74 12.59 1.72
C ALA A 297 -26.11 13.24 1.41
N ARG A 298 -27.10 12.43 1.00
CA ARG A 298 -28.44 12.88 0.54
C ARG A 298 -29.41 13.30 1.66
N GLY A 299 -28.94 13.53 2.88
CA GLY A 299 -29.80 13.93 3.99
C GLY A 299 -30.29 15.38 3.82
N ARG A 300 -31.61 15.60 3.89
CA ARG A 300 -32.29 16.93 3.74
C ARG A 300 -31.84 18.05 4.71
N SER A 301 -30.91 17.77 5.61
CA SER A 301 -30.32 18.74 6.55
C SER A 301 -28.80 18.78 6.37
N THR A 302 -28.33 18.96 5.14
CA THR A 302 -26.96 19.39 4.87
C THR A 302 -26.86 20.88 5.25
N ARG A 303 -26.68 21.18 6.53
CA ARG A 303 -26.06 22.44 6.92
C ARG A 303 -24.55 22.24 6.77
N PRO A 304 -23.93 22.65 5.65
CA PRO A 304 -22.50 22.50 5.49
C PRO A 304 -21.78 23.33 6.55
N GLU A 305 -20.77 22.74 7.18
CA GLU A 305 -19.81 23.52 7.96
C GLU A 305 -18.69 23.95 7.01
N ALA A 306 -18.65 25.23 6.66
CA ALA A 306 -17.68 25.75 5.71
C ALA A 306 -16.66 26.67 6.39
N ARG A 307 -15.41 26.56 5.95
CA ARG A 307 -14.36 27.57 6.17
C ARG A 307 -14.00 28.13 4.81
N ILE A 308 -14.24 29.43 4.63
CA ILE A 308 -14.05 30.13 3.37
C ILE A 308 -12.86 31.09 3.52
N THR A 309 -12.06 31.14 2.47
CA THR A 309 -11.01 32.14 2.20
C THR A 309 -11.25 32.69 0.81
N ASP A 310 -10.54 33.74 0.40
CA ASP A 310 -10.81 34.47 -0.85
C ASP A 310 -10.86 33.57 -2.10
N GLU A 311 -10.03 32.53 -2.18
CA GLU A 311 -9.94 31.63 -3.35
C GLU A 311 -10.29 30.16 -3.05
N HIS A 312 -10.31 29.78 -1.76
CA HIS A 312 -10.48 28.38 -1.35
C HIS A 312 -11.56 28.23 -0.27
N ALA A 313 -12.33 27.15 -0.35
CA ALA A 313 -13.28 26.76 0.66
C ALA A 313 -13.10 25.29 1.05
N LEU A 314 -13.15 25.03 2.36
CA LEU A 314 -13.21 23.68 2.91
C LEU A 314 -14.60 23.47 3.52
N VAL A 315 -15.35 22.54 2.92
CA VAL A 315 -16.75 22.28 3.29
C VAL A 315 -16.87 20.88 3.88
N MET A 316 -17.44 20.78 5.09
CA MET A 316 -17.71 19.51 5.73
C MET A 316 -19.21 19.18 5.68
N LEU A 317 -19.52 18.00 5.15
CA LEU A 317 -20.86 17.44 5.09
C LEU A 317 -20.97 16.25 6.03
N SER A 318 -21.98 16.27 6.90
CA SER A 318 -22.27 15.15 7.79
C SER A 318 -22.92 14.00 7.01
N ARG A 319 -22.46 12.76 7.25
CA ARG A 319 -23.08 11.52 6.74
C ARG A 319 -23.60 10.67 7.89
N GLY A 320 -24.46 9.69 7.57
CA GLY A 320 -24.90 8.68 8.55
C GLY A 320 -23.74 7.88 9.17
N ARG A 321 -22.60 7.75 8.47
CA ARG A 321 -21.34 7.21 8.99
C ARG A 321 -20.18 8.09 8.52
N GLY A 322 -19.66 8.92 9.42
CA GLY A 322 -18.51 9.78 9.15
C GLY A 322 -18.85 11.10 8.45
N LYS A 323 -17.88 11.67 7.72
CA LYS A 323 -17.99 12.99 7.09
C LYS A 323 -17.48 12.96 5.64
N VAL A 324 -17.99 13.85 4.81
CA VAL A 324 -17.34 14.22 3.53
C VAL A 324 -16.70 15.57 3.72
N ILE A 325 -15.46 15.71 3.27
CA ILE A 325 -14.74 16.97 3.25
C ILE A 325 -14.55 17.32 1.78
N LEU A 326 -15.16 18.41 1.33
CA LEU A 326 -14.98 18.97 0.00
C LEU A 326 -13.92 20.06 0.11
N GLN A 327 -12.92 20.00 -0.77
CA GLN A 327 -12.05 21.11 -1.08
C GLN A 327 -12.60 21.75 -2.34
N MET A 328 -12.77 23.07 -2.31
CA MET A 328 -13.37 23.83 -3.40
C MET A 328 -12.54 25.06 -3.69
N ASP A 329 -12.43 25.39 -4.97
CA ASP A 329 -11.74 26.59 -5.46
C ASP A 329 -12.75 27.48 -6.19
N PHE A 330 -12.54 28.79 -6.12
CA PHE A 330 -13.39 29.77 -6.78
C PHE A 330 -12.90 30.03 -8.21
N GLU A 331 -13.60 29.46 -9.20
CA GLU A 331 -13.26 29.55 -10.63
C GLU A 331 -14.48 29.97 -11.45
N ASP A 332 -14.32 30.86 -12.43
CA ASP A 332 -15.40 31.35 -13.31
C ASP A 332 -16.66 31.83 -12.53
N GLU A 333 -16.43 32.60 -11.47
CA GLU A 333 -17.46 33.14 -10.55
C GLU A 333 -18.28 32.08 -9.78
N ARG A 334 -17.82 30.82 -9.74
CA ARG A 334 -18.48 29.72 -9.04
C ARG A 334 -17.48 28.90 -8.22
N TRP A 335 -17.98 28.31 -7.14
CA TRP A 335 -17.22 27.33 -6.38
C TRP A 335 -17.25 25.98 -7.10
N ARG A 336 -16.08 25.43 -7.42
CA ARG A 336 -15.93 24.10 -8.01
C ARG A 336 -15.11 23.21 -7.11
N VAL A 337 -15.37 21.91 -7.15
CA VAL A 337 -14.68 20.95 -6.28
C VAL A 337 -13.31 20.61 -6.86
N SER A 338 -12.26 20.76 -6.05
CA SER A 338 -10.89 20.37 -6.41
C SER A 338 -10.47 19.02 -5.83
N ASP A 339 -11.05 18.63 -4.69
CA ASP A 339 -10.93 17.27 -4.14
C ASP A 339 -12.07 16.94 -3.17
N VAL A 340 -12.29 15.64 -2.95
CA VAL A 340 -13.30 15.12 -2.03
C VAL A 340 -12.69 14.02 -1.16
N ALA A 341 -12.52 14.29 0.13
CA ALA A 341 -12.09 13.29 1.10
C ALA A 341 -13.29 12.74 1.88
N MET A 342 -13.18 11.49 2.34
CA MET A 342 -14.15 10.87 3.24
C MET A 342 -13.46 10.55 4.57
N GLU A 343 -14.18 10.72 5.67
CA GLU A 343 -13.75 10.31 6.99
C GLU A 343 -14.67 9.19 7.47
N SER A 344 -14.11 8.12 8.04
CA SER A 344 -14.89 7.02 8.60
C SER A 344 -15.62 7.45 9.89
N ALA A 345 -16.53 6.62 10.38
CA ALA A 345 -17.20 6.88 11.66
C ALA A 345 -16.23 6.88 12.86
N GLU A 346 -15.06 6.27 12.70
CA GLU A 346 -14.00 6.19 13.72
C GLU A 346 -12.98 7.34 13.60
N GLY A 347 -13.22 8.28 12.67
CA GLY A 347 -12.32 9.41 12.42
C GLY A 347 -11.11 9.07 11.55
N GLU A 348 -11.11 7.89 10.92
CA GLU A 348 -10.05 7.52 10.00
C GLU A 348 -10.29 8.21 8.66
N ALA A 349 -9.36 9.07 8.23
CA ALA A 349 -9.37 9.62 6.89
C ALA A 349 -9.33 8.46 5.89
N LEU A 350 -10.13 8.50 4.84
CA LEU A 350 -10.02 7.61 3.68
C LEU A 350 -9.33 8.38 2.55
N PRO A 351 -8.69 7.67 1.60
CA PRO A 351 -8.11 8.30 0.43
C PRO A 351 -9.14 9.14 -0.33
N SER A 352 -8.68 10.25 -0.87
CA SER A 352 -9.57 11.21 -1.52
C SER A 352 -10.05 10.71 -2.89
N ALA A 353 -11.06 11.38 -3.43
CA ALA A 353 -11.59 11.09 -4.75
C ALA A 353 -10.54 11.32 -5.83
N ARG A 354 -9.71 12.36 -5.69
CA ARG A 354 -8.58 12.63 -6.57
C ARG A 354 -7.55 11.49 -6.51
N GLU A 355 -7.16 11.06 -5.31
CA GLU A 355 -6.24 9.92 -5.15
C GLU A 355 -6.81 8.62 -5.73
N SER A 356 -8.11 8.40 -5.56
CA SER A 356 -8.82 7.25 -6.13
C SER A 356 -8.87 7.30 -7.65
N ALA A 357 -9.13 8.48 -8.22
CA ALA A 357 -9.20 8.69 -9.65
C ALA A 357 -7.83 8.43 -10.31
N LEU A 358 -6.74 8.94 -9.74
CA LEU A 358 -5.38 8.69 -10.24
C LEU A 358 -5.02 7.20 -10.26
N ALA A 359 -5.37 6.45 -9.21
CA ALA A 359 -5.14 5.00 -9.16
C ALA A 359 -5.94 4.25 -10.25
N LEU A 360 -7.19 4.66 -10.47
CA LEU A 360 -8.07 4.07 -11.49
C LEU A 360 -7.63 4.45 -12.92
N GLN A 361 -7.12 5.66 -13.13
CA GLN A 361 -6.57 6.13 -14.39
C GLN A 361 -5.32 5.32 -14.76
N ALA A 362 -4.37 5.14 -13.83
CA ALA A 362 -3.20 4.29 -14.05
C ALA A 362 -3.60 2.85 -14.43
N THR A 363 -4.61 2.31 -13.75
CA THR A 363 -5.17 0.98 -14.04
C THR A 363 -5.81 0.93 -15.43
N ALA A 364 -6.65 1.90 -15.77
CA ALA A 364 -7.34 1.94 -17.05
C ALA A 364 -6.36 2.15 -18.22
N GLY A 365 -5.39 3.06 -18.05
CA GLY A 365 -4.31 3.31 -19.00
C GLY A 365 -3.49 2.05 -19.25
N PHE A 366 -3.13 1.31 -18.19
CA PHE A 366 -2.43 0.04 -18.32
C PHE A 366 -3.26 -1.00 -19.09
N LEU A 367 -4.53 -1.19 -18.73
CA LEU A 367 -5.40 -2.17 -19.39
C LEU A 367 -5.59 -1.87 -20.88
N ASN A 368 -5.76 -0.60 -21.24
CA ASN A 368 -5.84 -0.15 -22.63
C ASN A 368 -4.52 -0.37 -23.38
N SER A 369 -3.40 0.04 -22.79
CA SER A 369 -2.07 -0.10 -23.41
C SER A 369 -1.67 -1.57 -23.57
N TYR A 370 -2.04 -2.42 -22.61
CA TYR A 370 -1.82 -3.87 -22.68
C TYR A 370 -2.62 -4.50 -23.82
N ALA A 371 -3.90 -4.14 -23.96
CA ALA A 371 -4.75 -4.63 -25.05
C ALA A 371 -4.29 -4.15 -26.43
N ALA A 372 -3.75 -2.93 -26.51
CA ALA A 372 -3.19 -2.35 -27.73
C ALA A 372 -1.76 -2.82 -28.04
N VAL A 373 -1.11 -3.56 -27.13
CA VAL A 373 0.31 -3.95 -27.21
C VAL A 373 1.24 -2.72 -27.34
N ASP A 374 0.84 -1.59 -26.74
CA ASP A 374 1.61 -0.34 -26.76
C ASP A 374 2.74 -0.38 -25.72
N ARG A 375 3.95 -0.71 -26.17
CA ARG A 375 5.12 -0.85 -25.30
C ARG A 375 5.60 0.47 -24.72
N ASP A 376 5.47 1.56 -25.46
CA ASP A 376 5.98 2.86 -25.04
C ASP A 376 5.10 3.43 -23.92
N GLN A 377 3.78 3.22 -24.01
CA GLN A 377 2.88 3.58 -22.92
C GLN A 377 3.01 2.65 -21.71
N LEU A 378 3.15 1.34 -21.93
CA LEU A 378 3.42 0.42 -20.81
C LEU A 378 4.72 0.77 -20.07
N ALA A 379 5.75 1.26 -20.77
CA ALA A 379 6.99 1.71 -20.13
C ALA A 379 6.79 2.92 -19.21
N ARG A 380 5.84 3.80 -19.52
CA ARG A 380 5.49 5.00 -18.72
C ARG A 380 4.56 4.68 -17.56
N LEU A 381 3.61 3.78 -17.77
CA LEU A 381 2.55 3.47 -16.82
C LEU A 381 2.93 2.37 -15.81
N CYS A 382 4.01 1.64 -16.05
CA CYS A 382 4.48 0.56 -15.16
C CYS A 382 5.73 0.97 -14.37
N SER A 383 5.94 0.31 -13.23
CA SER A 383 7.22 0.39 -12.54
C SER A 383 8.34 -0.11 -13.44
N GLU A 384 9.52 0.51 -13.35
CA GLU A 384 10.69 0.12 -14.15
C GLU A 384 11.00 -1.37 -13.99
N ARG A 385 10.84 -1.89 -12.76
CA ARG A 385 11.07 -3.28 -12.42
C ARG A 385 10.10 -4.21 -13.15
N PHE A 386 8.81 -3.89 -13.14
CA PHE A 386 7.79 -4.71 -13.80
C PHE A 386 7.93 -4.68 -15.32
N PHE A 387 8.14 -3.48 -15.88
CA PHE A 387 8.32 -3.33 -17.31
C PHE A 387 9.57 -4.06 -17.82
N LYS A 388 10.76 -3.73 -17.28
CA LYS A 388 12.03 -4.27 -17.80
C LYS A 388 12.18 -5.77 -17.61
N ASN A 389 11.74 -6.31 -16.47
CA ASN A 389 11.95 -7.73 -16.15
C ASN A 389 10.84 -8.65 -16.62
N SER A 390 9.68 -8.12 -17.01
CA SER A 390 8.54 -8.96 -17.40
C SER A 390 7.94 -8.51 -18.72
N LEU A 391 7.45 -7.27 -18.82
CA LEU A 391 6.69 -6.88 -20.00
C LEU A 391 7.58 -6.72 -21.24
N ALA A 392 8.72 -6.03 -21.14
CA ALA A 392 9.51 -5.55 -22.29
C ALA A 392 9.82 -6.63 -23.34
N SER A 393 10.12 -7.86 -22.93
CA SER A 393 10.44 -8.99 -23.81
C SER A 393 9.32 -10.05 -23.93
N ALA A 394 8.24 -9.94 -23.16
CA ALA A 394 7.17 -10.94 -23.13
C ALA A 394 6.25 -10.85 -24.34
N ASP A 395 5.78 -11.98 -24.86
CA ASP A 395 4.65 -11.98 -25.79
C ASP A 395 3.34 -11.80 -25.01
N LEU A 396 2.77 -10.59 -25.04
CA LEU A 396 1.55 -10.25 -24.28
C LEU A 396 0.33 -11.07 -24.68
N SER A 397 0.33 -11.69 -25.87
CA SER A 397 -0.76 -12.55 -26.33
C SER A 397 -0.83 -13.88 -25.58
N THR A 398 0.27 -14.31 -24.96
CA THR A 398 0.34 -15.56 -24.19
C THR A 398 -0.44 -15.50 -22.88
N VAL A 399 -0.66 -14.30 -22.34
CA VAL A 399 -1.45 -14.05 -21.13
C VAL A 399 -2.55 -13.02 -21.47
N PRO A 400 -3.70 -13.48 -21.99
CA PRO A 400 -4.77 -12.57 -22.37
C PRO A 400 -5.42 -11.93 -21.14
N ILE A 401 -5.42 -10.60 -21.10
CA ILE A 401 -6.16 -9.81 -20.11
C ILE A 401 -7.41 -9.24 -20.80
N PRO A 402 -8.64 -9.54 -20.32
CA PRO A 402 -9.89 -9.10 -20.95
C PRO A 402 -10.21 -7.63 -20.65
N SER A 403 -9.35 -6.70 -21.08
CA SER A 403 -9.38 -5.28 -20.72
C SER A 403 -10.76 -4.62 -20.89
N ILE A 404 -11.44 -4.85 -22.03
CA ILE A 404 -12.78 -4.27 -22.29
C ILE A 404 -13.79 -4.69 -21.20
N GLY A 405 -13.79 -5.97 -20.81
CA GLY A 405 -14.67 -6.47 -19.77
C GLY A 405 -14.32 -5.92 -18.39
N LEU A 406 -13.03 -5.76 -18.10
CA LEU A 406 -12.54 -5.23 -16.83
C LEU A 406 -12.87 -3.74 -16.64
N LEU A 407 -12.78 -2.94 -17.70
CA LEU A 407 -13.10 -1.51 -17.68
C LEU A 407 -14.60 -1.24 -17.54
N ALA A 408 -15.44 -2.20 -17.91
CA ALA A 408 -16.89 -2.15 -17.72
C ALA A 408 -17.37 -2.78 -16.40
N SER A 409 -16.47 -3.44 -15.66
CA SER A 409 -16.80 -4.14 -14.42
C SER A 409 -16.72 -3.24 -13.20
N ARG A 410 -17.34 -3.68 -12.10
CA ARG A 410 -17.13 -3.02 -10.81
C ARG A 410 -15.71 -3.30 -10.31
N TYR A 411 -15.17 -2.37 -9.53
CA TYR A 411 -13.87 -2.52 -8.89
C TYR A 411 -13.97 -2.46 -7.36
N GLU A 412 -12.95 -2.95 -6.69
CA GLU A 412 -12.68 -2.69 -5.29
C GLU A 412 -11.29 -2.07 -5.18
N LEU A 413 -11.17 -0.99 -4.41
CA LEU A 413 -9.93 -0.25 -4.26
C LEU A 413 -9.45 -0.40 -2.82
N LEU A 414 -8.30 -1.05 -2.67
CA LEU A 414 -7.66 -1.34 -1.40
C LEU A 414 -6.40 -0.49 -1.28
N TYR A 415 -6.20 0.12 -0.13
CA TYR A 415 -5.10 1.02 0.11
C TYR A 415 -4.23 0.51 1.24
N HIS A 416 -2.92 0.46 1.02
CA HIS A 416 -1.97 -0.02 2.00
C HIS A 416 -1.24 1.20 2.58
N ARG A 417 -1.62 1.56 3.81
CA ARG A 417 -0.93 2.62 4.56
C ARG A 417 0.30 2.06 5.24
N ASP A 418 1.43 2.72 5.04
CA ASP A 418 2.55 2.51 5.93
C ASP A 418 2.24 3.19 7.27
N THR A 419 2.30 2.41 8.35
CA THR A 419 1.97 2.86 9.71
C THR A 419 2.95 3.92 10.22
N THR A 420 4.07 4.15 9.52
CA THR A 420 5.10 5.10 9.92
C THR A 420 4.96 6.50 9.32
N ASP A 421 4.31 6.68 8.15
CA ASP A 421 4.30 8.00 7.46
C ASP A 421 2.90 8.52 7.05
N GLN A 422 1.80 7.85 7.42
CA GLN A 422 0.41 8.20 7.03
C GLN A 422 0.15 8.38 5.51
N LYS A 423 1.18 8.29 4.67
CA LYS A 423 1.10 8.32 3.21
C LYS A 423 0.77 6.93 2.66
N THR A 424 -0.13 6.93 1.69
CA THR A 424 -0.55 5.71 1.01
C THR A 424 0.33 5.49 -0.21
N ASP A 425 1.41 4.73 -0.02
CA ASP A 425 2.41 4.51 -1.08
C ASP A 425 2.01 3.40 -2.07
N ARG A 426 1.00 2.61 -1.69
CA ARG A 426 0.51 1.46 -2.47
C ARG A 426 -1.00 1.35 -2.47
N ALA A 427 -1.54 0.94 -3.60
CA ALA A 427 -2.95 0.64 -3.79
C ALA A 427 -3.13 -0.61 -4.64
N ASP A 428 -4.19 -1.37 -4.41
CA ASP A 428 -4.59 -2.49 -5.26
C ASP A 428 -5.99 -2.22 -5.81
N VAL A 429 -6.14 -2.35 -7.12
CA VAL A 429 -7.45 -2.33 -7.80
C VAL A 429 -7.84 -3.76 -8.12
N VAL A 430 -8.87 -4.26 -7.43
CA VAL A 430 -9.40 -5.62 -7.60
C VAL A 430 -10.66 -5.57 -8.46
N ILE A 431 -10.65 -6.28 -9.58
CA ILE A 431 -11.72 -6.29 -10.58
C ILE A 431 -12.22 -7.74 -10.72
N PRO A 432 -13.37 -8.09 -10.11
CA PRO A 432 -13.98 -9.40 -10.29
C PRO A 432 -14.58 -9.56 -11.68
N GLN A 433 -14.32 -10.70 -12.33
CA GLN A 433 -14.86 -11.06 -13.63
C GLN A 433 -15.14 -12.57 -13.71
N GLY A 434 -16.39 -12.96 -13.48
CA GLY A 434 -16.79 -14.37 -13.44
C GLY A 434 -16.09 -15.11 -12.31
N ASN A 435 -15.33 -16.16 -12.64
CA ASN A 435 -14.61 -16.99 -11.66
C ASN A 435 -13.16 -16.50 -11.41
N LEU A 436 -12.77 -15.41 -12.09
CA LEU A 436 -11.47 -14.77 -11.97
C LEU A 436 -11.60 -13.42 -11.26
N SER A 437 -10.59 -13.05 -10.48
CA SER A 437 -10.42 -11.68 -10.00
C SER A 437 -9.06 -11.16 -10.43
N TYR A 438 -9.02 -9.98 -11.03
CA TYR A 438 -7.79 -9.33 -11.48
C TYR A 438 -7.41 -8.27 -10.47
N MET A 439 -6.23 -8.39 -9.88
CA MET A 439 -5.68 -7.40 -8.97
C MET A 439 -4.54 -6.67 -9.67
N VAL A 440 -4.72 -5.37 -9.88
CA VAL A 440 -3.69 -4.47 -10.41
C VAL A 440 -3.05 -3.76 -9.21
N SER A 441 -1.80 -4.10 -8.93
CA SER A 441 -1.04 -3.51 -7.83
C SER A 441 -0.31 -2.26 -8.30
N LEU A 442 -0.47 -1.19 -7.54
CA LEU A 442 0.02 0.15 -7.84
C LEU A 442 1.01 0.61 -6.77
N VAL A 443 2.03 1.33 -7.21
CA VAL A 443 3.01 2.02 -6.37
C VAL A 443 3.04 3.50 -6.77
N ARG A 444 3.21 4.42 -5.81
CA ARG A 444 3.43 5.82 -6.17
C ARG A 444 4.80 6.00 -6.82
N GLY A 445 4.84 6.72 -7.94
CA GLY A 445 6.06 7.20 -8.55
C GLY A 445 6.78 8.17 -7.60
N GLN A 446 8.11 8.08 -7.53
CA GLN A 446 8.89 9.04 -6.75
C GLN A 446 8.98 10.36 -7.54
N THR A 447 8.14 11.34 -7.23
CA THR A 447 8.34 12.72 -7.66
C THR A 447 9.28 13.43 -6.69
N THR A 448 10.46 13.83 -7.16
CA THR A 448 11.39 14.68 -6.40
C THR A 448 10.88 16.13 -6.42
N GLY A 449 10.35 16.65 -5.31
CA GLY A 449 9.90 18.05 -5.22
C GLY A 449 9.00 18.33 -4.01
N LEU A 450 8.64 19.60 -3.79
CA LEU A 450 7.70 20.04 -2.76
C LEU A 450 6.25 19.54 -2.99
N ASP A 451 5.94 19.08 -4.21
CA ASP A 451 4.65 18.47 -4.60
C ASP A 451 4.62 16.93 -4.48
N ALA A 452 5.56 16.34 -3.72
CA ALA A 452 5.68 14.89 -3.54
C ALA A 452 4.45 14.21 -2.86
N SER A 453 3.40 14.96 -2.52
CA SER A 453 2.12 14.41 -2.06
C SER A 453 1.22 13.90 -3.18
N THR A 454 1.52 14.21 -4.45
CA THR A 454 0.65 13.93 -5.61
C THR A 454 1.40 13.20 -6.73
N GLY A 455 2.30 12.27 -6.38
CA GLY A 455 2.97 11.42 -7.38
C GLY A 455 1.99 10.50 -8.09
N ASP A 456 2.15 10.34 -9.41
CA ASP A 456 1.34 9.43 -10.22
C ASP A 456 1.47 7.98 -9.75
N TYR A 457 0.41 7.20 -9.90
CA TYR A 457 0.46 5.76 -9.67
C TYR A 457 1.07 5.04 -10.87
N LEU A 458 2.00 4.12 -10.59
CA LEU A 458 2.59 3.21 -11.55
C LEU A 458 2.13 1.78 -11.24
N VAL A 459 1.83 0.99 -12.28
CA VAL A 459 1.50 -0.43 -12.13
C VAL A 459 2.76 -1.25 -11.84
N ASP A 460 2.81 -1.91 -10.68
CA ASP A 460 3.94 -2.75 -10.27
C ASP A 460 3.72 -4.24 -10.57
N GLU A 461 2.48 -4.71 -10.61
CA GLU A 461 2.17 -6.10 -10.92
C GLU A 461 0.68 -6.27 -11.29
N VAL A 462 0.38 -7.32 -12.05
CA VAL A 462 -1.01 -7.80 -12.21
C VAL A 462 -1.10 -9.24 -11.74
N THR A 463 -2.05 -9.52 -10.85
CA THR A 463 -2.29 -10.86 -10.31
C THR A 463 -3.69 -11.34 -10.67
N LEU A 464 -3.78 -12.53 -11.24
CA LEU A 464 -5.03 -13.21 -11.55
C LEU A 464 -5.32 -14.23 -10.44
N TYR A 465 -6.45 -14.10 -9.78
CA TYR A 465 -6.94 -15.04 -8.78
C TYR A 465 -8.00 -15.94 -9.39
N GLU A 466 -7.75 -17.24 -9.39
CA GLU A 466 -8.69 -18.27 -9.83
C GLU A 466 -9.43 -18.85 -8.64
N SER A 467 -10.74 -18.57 -8.55
CA SER A 467 -11.53 -18.98 -7.39
C SER A 467 -11.70 -20.50 -7.29
N GLU A 468 -11.74 -21.21 -8.43
CA GLU A 468 -11.92 -22.66 -8.49
C GLU A 468 -10.68 -23.44 -8.05
N THR A 469 -9.49 -22.99 -8.46
CA THR A 469 -8.22 -23.68 -8.21
C THR A 469 -7.50 -23.12 -6.98
N GLY A 470 -7.90 -21.94 -6.50
CA GLY A 470 -7.20 -21.19 -5.46
C GLY A 470 -5.84 -20.65 -5.92
N GLN A 471 -5.54 -20.70 -7.23
CA GLN A 471 -4.26 -20.21 -7.76
C GLN A 471 -4.24 -18.69 -7.84
N ALA A 472 -3.07 -18.14 -7.51
CA ALA A 472 -2.77 -16.72 -7.68
C ALA A 472 -1.63 -16.60 -8.69
N LYS A 473 -1.95 -16.21 -9.92
CA LYS A 473 -1.03 -16.14 -11.06
C LYS A 473 -0.59 -14.70 -11.27
N ARG A 474 0.66 -14.39 -10.95
CA ARG A 474 1.26 -13.10 -11.31
C ARG A 474 1.64 -13.09 -12.78
N VAL A 475 1.36 -11.99 -13.48
CA VAL A 475 1.67 -11.83 -14.89
C VAL A 475 3.18 -11.93 -15.13
N SER A 476 4.00 -11.35 -14.24
CA SER A 476 5.46 -11.52 -14.27
C SER A 476 5.89 -12.99 -14.23
N SER A 477 5.28 -13.78 -13.33
CA SER A 477 5.56 -15.21 -13.19
C SER A 477 5.12 -16.00 -14.42
N LEU A 478 3.96 -15.69 -15.00
CA LEU A 478 3.45 -16.38 -16.18
C LEU A 478 4.38 -16.23 -17.39
N PHE A 479 4.98 -15.06 -17.59
CA PHE A 479 5.90 -14.82 -18.70
C PHE A 479 7.30 -15.41 -18.50
N THR A 480 7.79 -15.43 -17.26
CA THR A 480 9.21 -15.73 -17.01
C THR A 480 9.47 -17.14 -16.48
N ALA A 481 8.49 -17.79 -15.85
CA ALA A 481 8.71 -19.06 -15.14
C ALA A 481 9.28 -20.17 -16.04
N HIS A 482 8.70 -20.40 -17.22
CA HIS A 482 9.13 -21.50 -18.10
C HIS A 482 10.52 -21.23 -18.69
N ALA A 483 10.79 -20.01 -19.14
CA ALA A 483 12.11 -19.63 -19.64
C ALA A 483 13.20 -19.78 -18.58
N VAL A 484 12.92 -19.42 -17.32
CA VAL A 484 13.87 -19.60 -16.22
C VAL A 484 14.15 -21.08 -15.96
N VAL A 485 13.15 -21.95 -16.05
CA VAL A 485 13.33 -23.41 -15.89
C VAL A 485 14.20 -23.97 -17.01
N GLU A 486 13.95 -23.59 -18.26
CA GLU A 486 14.75 -24.03 -19.41
C GLU A 486 16.21 -23.58 -19.29
N LEU A 487 16.44 -22.30 -19.01
CA LEU A 487 17.78 -21.74 -18.85
C LEU A 487 18.51 -22.36 -17.65
N PHE A 488 17.82 -22.59 -16.53
CA PHE A 488 18.44 -23.23 -15.38
C PHE A 488 18.81 -24.69 -15.67
N ALA A 489 17.92 -25.45 -16.33
CA ALA A 489 18.20 -26.83 -16.73
C ALA A 489 19.42 -26.90 -17.66
N GLN A 490 19.53 -25.97 -18.61
CA GLN A 490 20.70 -25.84 -19.48
C GLN A 490 21.96 -25.50 -18.66
N ALA A 491 21.90 -24.53 -17.75
CA ALA A 491 23.03 -24.16 -16.90
C ALA A 491 23.53 -25.32 -16.02
N VAL A 492 22.62 -26.17 -15.51
CA VAL A 492 22.98 -27.40 -14.80
C VAL A 492 23.71 -28.38 -15.73
N SER A 493 23.21 -28.57 -16.95
CA SER A 493 23.82 -29.48 -17.94
C SER A 493 25.22 -29.01 -18.34
N GLU A 494 25.40 -27.72 -18.56
CA GLU A 494 26.66 -27.09 -19.01
C GLU A 494 27.63 -26.82 -17.85
N ARG A 495 27.19 -27.00 -16.60
CA ARG A 495 27.96 -26.66 -15.39
C ARG A 495 28.36 -25.18 -15.35
N ASP A 496 27.53 -24.30 -15.90
CA ASP A 496 27.76 -22.85 -15.88
C ASP A 496 27.39 -22.27 -14.50
N ARG A 497 28.40 -22.11 -13.66
CA ARG A 497 28.23 -21.52 -12.32
C ARG A 497 27.71 -20.08 -12.38
N GLY A 498 28.10 -19.30 -13.38
CA GLY A 498 27.67 -17.92 -13.54
C GLY A 498 26.16 -17.84 -13.78
N MET A 499 25.67 -18.63 -14.73
CA MET A 499 24.24 -18.69 -15.04
C MET A 499 23.42 -19.34 -13.90
N LEU A 500 23.93 -20.41 -13.27
CA LEU A 500 23.30 -20.99 -12.07
C LEU A 500 23.15 -19.95 -10.96
N THR A 501 24.17 -19.13 -10.74
CA THR A 501 24.13 -18.07 -9.71
C THR A 501 23.10 -17.00 -10.05
N ALA A 502 23.04 -16.59 -11.32
CA ALA A 502 22.13 -15.56 -11.79
C ALA A 502 20.66 -15.98 -11.79
N LEU A 503 20.39 -17.28 -11.97
CA LEU A 503 19.03 -17.85 -12.04
C LEU A 503 18.54 -18.42 -10.71
N SER A 504 19.36 -18.41 -9.66
CA SER A 504 19.02 -18.96 -8.34
C SER A 504 18.62 -17.88 -7.34
N THR A 505 17.76 -18.25 -6.39
CA THR A 505 17.49 -17.39 -5.23
C THR A 505 18.74 -17.18 -4.37
N SER A 506 18.74 -16.14 -3.54
CA SER A 506 19.83 -15.90 -2.59
C SER A 506 20.06 -17.09 -1.64
N ASP A 507 19.00 -17.79 -1.24
CA ASP A 507 19.09 -18.97 -0.37
C ASP A 507 19.82 -20.14 -1.09
N LEU A 508 19.38 -20.48 -2.30
CA LEU A 508 20.04 -21.53 -3.10
C LEU A 508 21.50 -21.16 -3.41
N ASN A 509 21.77 -19.90 -3.76
CA ASN A 509 23.12 -19.39 -3.97
C ASN A 509 24.02 -19.56 -2.73
N GLN A 510 23.52 -19.17 -1.55
CA GLN A 510 24.30 -19.24 -0.32
C GLN A 510 24.58 -20.68 0.11
N ARG A 511 23.64 -21.59 -0.13
CA ARG A 511 23.75 -23.01 0.26
C ARG A 511 24.50 -23.88 -0.73
N ALA A 512 24.46 -23.54 -2.02
CA ALA A 512 25.11 -24.31 -3.08
C ALA A 512 26.21 -23.52 -3.82
N TRP A 513 25.84 -22.56 -4.66
CA TRP A 513 26.73 -22.05 -5.72
C TRP A 513 27.86 -21.13 -5.25
N SER A 514 27.68 -20.39 -4.16
CA SER A 514 28.71 -19.48 -3.62
C SER A 514 29.93 -20.21 -3.03
N ARG A 515 29.85 -21.53 -2.87
CA ARG A 515 30.83 -22.36 -2.16
C ARG A 515 31.67 -23.23 -3.07
N VAL A 516 31.22 -23.38 -4.31
CA VAL A 516 31.79 -24.29 -5.27
C VAL A 516 32.60 -23.49 -6.27
N ASN A 517 33.80 -23.96 -6.58
CA ASN A 517 34.53 -23.47 -7.75
C ASN A 517 34.13 -24.29 -8.98
N ASP A 518 34.53 -23.84 -10.18
CA ASP A 518 34.10 -24.47 -11.42
C ASP A 518 34.63 -25.92 -11.54
N VAL A 519 35.79 -26.21 -10.93
CA VAL A 519 36.37 -27.57 -10.87
C VAL A 519 35.47 -28.50 -10.06
N VAL A 520 35.12 -28.16 -8.82
CA VAL A 520 34.24 -29.01 -8.00
C VAL A 520 32.87 -29.16 -8.68
N LEU A 521 32.30 -28.09 -9.25
CA LEU A 521 31.01 -28.16 -9.93
C LEU A 521 31.00 -29.15 -11.11
N SER A 522 32.11 -29.24 -11.84
CA SER A 522 32.28 -30.21 -12.94
C SER A 522 32.31 -31.67 -12.46
N THR A 523 32.78 -31.91 -11.23
CA THR A 523 32.92 -33.26 -10.65
C THR A 523 31.68 -33.76 -9.91
N VAL A 524 30.82 -32.86 -9.44
CA VAL A 524 29.65 -33.22 -8.62
C VAL A 524 28.62 -33.99 -9.48
N PRO A 525 28.21 -35.21 -9.09
CA PRO A 525 27.21 -35.95 -9.83
C PRO A 525 25.82 -35.33 -9.65
N ILE A 526 25.23 -34.84 -10.75
CA ILE A 526 23.84 -34.36 -10.82
C ILE A 526 23.12 -35.24 -11.86
N GLN A 527 23.11 -36.55 -11.62
CA GLN A 527 22.66 -37.55 -12.61
C GLN A 527 21.14 -37.59 -12.78
N GLU A 528 20.41 -37.00 -11.84
CA GLU A 528 18.96 -37.00 -11.83
C GLU A 528 18.37 -35.93 -12.75
N MET A 529 19.20 -34.99 -13.20
CA MET A 529 18.86 -34.00 -14.20
C MET A 529 19.54 -34.39 -15.51
N GLU A 530 18.80 -35.10 -16.36
CA GLU A 530 19.32 -35.51 -17.66
C GLU A 530 19.61 -34.28 -18.54
N PRO A 531 20.67 -34.29 -19.37
CA PRO A 531 21.08 -33.17 -20.23
C PRO A 531 20.17 -33.04 -21.46
N VAL A 532 18.86 -32.93 -21.23
CA VAL A 532 17.80 -32.81 -22.22
C VAL A 532 16.93 -31.61 -21.83
N ALA A 533 16.41 -30.90 -22.82
CA ALA A 533 15.51 -29.78 -22.57
C ALA A 533 14.26 -30.23 -21.79
N PRO A 534 13.87 -29.51 -20.72
CA PRO A 534 12.68 -29.86 -19.94
C PRO A 534 11.40 -29.60 -20.75
N ARG A 535 10.44 -30.51 -20.65
CA ARG A 535 9.09 -30.32 -21.20
C ARG A 535 8.09 -30.09 -20.08
N VAL A 536 7.46 -28.92 -20.05
CA VAL A 536 6.46 -28.57 -19.03
C VAL A 536 5.25 -29.50 -19.12
N VAL A 537 4.88 -30.10 -17.98
CA VAL A 537 3.70 -30.96 -17.80
C VAL A 537 2.60 -30.23 -17.06
N ALA A 538 2.97 -29.52 -15.98
CA ALA A 538 2.03 -28.78 -15.16
C ALA A 538 2.71 -27.53 -14.58
N SER A 539 1.89 -26.54 -14.25
CA SER A 539 2.34 -25.32 -13.56
C SER A 539 1.30 -24.93 -12.52
N VAL A 540 1.76 -24.67 -11.30
CA VAL A 540 0.94 -24.21 -10.18
C VAL A 540 1.52 -22.89 -9.69
N PHE A 541 0.68 -21.87 -9.60
CA PHE A 541 1.09 -20.54 -9.16
C PHE A 541 0.39 -20.17 -7.85
N GLN A 542 1.19 -19.78 -6.87
CA GLN A 542 0.76 -19.37 -5.53
C GLN A 542 1.39 -18.01 -5.20
N GLY A 543 1.00 -16.99 -5.97
CA GLY A 543 1.46 -15.61 -5.82
C GLY A 543 2.95 -15.49 -6.11
N PRO A 544 3.81 -15.24 -5.09
CA PRO A 544 5.25 -15.13 -5.29
C PRO A 544 5.97 -16.47 -5.52
N VAL A 545 5.29 -17.61 -5.38
CA VAL A 545 5.89 -18.94 -5.60
C VAL A 545 5.22 -19.62 -6.80
N ALA A 546 6.01 -20.25 -7.64
CA ALA A 546 5.52 -21.09 -8.72
C ALA A 546 6.20 -22.47 -8.69
N GLU A 547 5.40 -23.51 -8.91
CA GLU A 547 5.87 -24.89 -9.04
C GLU A 547 5.68 -25.32 -10.48
N ILE A 548 6.79 -25.63 -11.17
CA ILE A 548 6.78 -26.04 -12.57
C ILE A 548 7.21 -27.50 -12.64
N THR A 549 6.26 -28.38 -12.92
CA THR A 549 6.53 -29.81 -13.09
C THR A 549 6.85 -30.08 -14.55
N VAL A 550 8.00 -30.67 -14.79
CA VAL A 550 8.53 -30.97 -16.13
C VAL A 550 8.87 -32.45 -16.26
N THR A 551 8.88 -32.93 -17.49
CA THR A 551 9.57 -34.17 -17.87
C THR A 551 10.92 -33.79 -18.47
N GLN A 552 12.00 -34.28 -17.89
CA GLN A 552 13.37 -34.04 -18.36
C GLN A 552 14.04 -35.40 -18.58
N GLY A 553 14.15 -35.79 -19.84
CA GLY A 553 14.57 -37.14 -20.20
C GLY A 553 13.56 -38.19 -19.72
N THR A 554 13.99 -39.14 -18.90
CA THR A 554 13.12 -40.20 -18.35
C THR A 554 12.47 -39.84 -17.02
N ARG A 555 12.77 -38.66 -16.46
CA ARG A 555 12.38 -38.28 -15.09
C ARG A 555 11.39 -37.13 -15.07
N ALA A 556 10.48 -37.19 -14.10
CA ALA A 556 9.62 -36.07 -13.74
C ALA A 556 10.26 -35.28 -12.61
N LEU A 557 10.46 -33.97 -12.81
CA LEU A 557 11.08 -33.07 -11.85
C LEU A 557 10.13 -31.89 -11.58
N THR A 558 10.18 -31.32 -10.38
CA THR A 558 9.42 -30.09 -10.06
C THR A 558 10.35 -28.97 -9.65
N TYR A 559 10.38 -27.91 -10.43
CA TYR A 559 11.15 -26.71 -10.14
C TYR A 559 10.33 -25.79 -9.24
N ILE A 560 10.89 -25.42 -8.10
CA ILE A 560 10.30 -24.41 -7.21
C ILE A 560 10.93 -23.07 -7.56
N LEU A 561 10.12 -22.15 -8.05
CA LEU A 561 10.52 -20.81 -8.39
C LEU A 561 9.96 -19.82 -7.37
N ARG A 562 10.74 -18.79 -7.05
CA ARG A 562 10.32 -17.71 -6.16
C ARG A 562 10.59 -16.36 -6.82
N SER A 563 9.60 -15.47 -6.75
CA SER A 563 9.71 -14.09 -7.20
C SER A 563 10.60 -13.30 -6.25
N SER A 564 11.65 -12.69 -6.79
CA SER A 564 12.55 -11.78 -6.07
C SER A 564 12.98 -10.66 -7.00
N GLY A 565 12.83 -9.40 -6.56
CA GLY A 565 13.22 -8.25 -7.38
C GLY A 565 12.51 -8.15 -8.74
N GLY A 566 11.28 -8.67 -8.87
CA GLY A 566 10.52 -8.68 -10.13
C GLY A 566 10.99 -9.74 -11.13
N ARG A 567 11.81 -10.71 -10.69
CA ARG A 567 12.27 -11.85 -11.48
C ARG A 567 11.85 -13.15 -10.82
N MET A 568 11.54 -14.16 -11.61
CA MET A 568 11.43 -15.53 -11.10
C MET A 568 12.82 -16.14 -11.03
N LEU A 569 13.17 -16.72 -9.90
CA LEU A 569 14.44 -17.40 -9.66
C LEU A 569 14.17 -18.80 -9.12
N VAL A 570 15.03 -19.76 -9.46
CA VAL A 570 14.97 -21.12 -8.94
C VAL A 570 15.39 -21.13 -7.47
N ASP A 571 14.50 -21.59 -6.61
CA ASP A 571 14.78 -21.78 -5.19
C ASP A 571 15.20 -23.23 -4.88
N ASP A 572 14.62 -24.19 -5.59
CA ASP A 572 14.92 -25.61 -5.45
C ASP A 572 14.44 -26.42 -6.67
N VAL A 573 14.93 -27.64 -6.79
CA VAL A 573 14.44 -28.66 -7.73
C VAL A 573 14.11 -29.92 -6.95
N LEU A 574 12.85 -30.34 -6.99
CA LEU A 574 12.38 -31.57 -6.38
C LEU A 574 12.61 -32.75 -7.33
N LEU A 575 13.36 -33.73 -6.85
CA LEU A 575 13.77 -34.97 -7.50
C LEU A 575 13.00 -36.14 -6.86
N PRO A 576 12.45 -37.08 -7.65
CA PRO A 576 11.79 -38.27 -7.10
C PRO A 576 12.83 -39.35 -6.74
N VAL A 577 13.39 -39.29 -5.52
CA VAL A 577 14.45 -40.19 -5.05
C VAL A 577 14.10 -40.80 -3.69
N ALA A 578 14.32 -42.11 -3.51
CA ALA A 578 13.89 -42.81 -2.30
C ALA A 578 14.87 -42.71 -1.13
N ASP A 579 16.18 -42.74 -1.42
CA ASP A 579 17.23 -42.93 -0.40
C ASP A 579 17.98 -41.64 0.00
N ARG A 580 17.42 -40.47 -0.35
CA ARG A 580 17.96 -39.15 -0.04
C ARG A 580 16.85 -38.10 -0.09
N SER A 581 17.17 -36.85 0.23
CA SER A 581 16.18 -35.77 0.14
C SER A 581 15.69 -35.58 -1.29
N ASN A 582 14.39 -35.32 -1.46
CA ASN A 582 13.85 -34.93 -2.76
C ASN A 582 14.38 -33.55 -3.19
N SER A 583 14.87 -32.73 -2.27
CA SER A 583 15.41 -31.39 -2.57
C SER A 583 16.83 -31.48 -3.14
N LEU A 584 17.02 -31.02 -4.38
CA LEU A 584 18.35 -30.85 -4.98
C LEU A 584 19.20 -29.90 -4.13
N LYS A 585 18.63 -28.78 -3.67
CA LYS A 585 19.29 -27.82 -2.78
C LYS A 585 19.87 -28.49 -1.53
N SER A 586 19.07 -29.34 -0.88
CA SER A 586 19.48 -30.06 0.32
C SER A 586 20.54 -31.12 0.04
N ASN A 587 20.45 -31.81 -1.10
CA ASN A 587 21.46 -32.78 -1.51
C ASN A 587 22.80 -32.07 -1.80
N LEU A 588 22.78 -30.95 -2.52
CA LEU A 588 23.98 -30.17 -2.84
C LEU A 588 24.65 -29.59 -1.58
N GLU A 589 23.87 -29.11 -0.59
CA GLU A 589 24.42 -28.59 0.66
C GLU A 589 25.33 -29.61 1.39
N VAL A 590 25.01 -30.90 1.26
CA VAL A 590 25.79 -32.01 1.86
C VAL A 590 26.89 -32.50 0.92
N MET A 591 26.62 -32.59 -0.37
CA MET A 591 27.55 -33.15 -1.36
C MET A 591 28.71 -32.20 -1.67
N LEU A 592 28.46 -30.89 -1.73
CA LEU A 592 29.50 -29.92 -2.14
C LEU A 592 30.71 -29.87 -1.19
N PRO A 593 30.56 -29.86 0.15
CA PRO A 593 31.71 -29.94 1.06
C PRO A 593 32.50 -31.24 0.91
N LEU A 594 31.82 -32.38 0.69
CA LEU A 594 32.45 -33.68 0.46
C LEU A 594 33.33 -33.65 -0.81
N TYR A 595 32.82 -33.16 -1.93
CA TYR A 595 33.59 -33.12 -3.18
C TYR A 595 34.71 -32.06 -3.12
N SER A 596 34.49 -30.97 -2.38
CA SER A 596 35.55 -29.98 -2.10
C SER A 596 36.66 -30.58 -1.24
N PHE A 597 36.32 -31.39 -0.24
CA PHE A 597 37.28 -32.14 0.57
C PHE A 597 38.06 -33.15 -0.26
N ALA A 598 37.38 -33.90 -1.15
CA ALA A 598 38.02 -34.84 -2.07
C ALA A 598 39.00 -34.13 -3.03
N LEU A 599 38.60 -32.96 -3.58
CA LEU A 599 39.48 -32.16 -4.42
C LEU A 599 40.69 -31.64 -3.66
N GLY A 600 40.52 -31.16 -2.42
CA GLY A 600 41.63 -30.73 -1.57
C GLY A 600 42.61 -31.87 -1.29
N ALA A 601 42.10 -33.09 -1.08
CA ALA A 601 42.93 -34.28 -0.92
C ALA A 601 43.72 -34.63 -2.19
N HIS A 602 43.07 -34.54 -3.35
CA HIS A 602 43.69 -34.82 -4.65
C HIS A 602 44.75 -33.81 -5.06
N SER A 603 44.47 -32.52 -4.86
CA SER A 603 45.36 -31.40 -5.24
C SER A 603 46.41 -31.06 -4.20
N HIS A 604 46.42 -31.77 -3.05
CA HIS A 604 47.23 -31.44 -1.87
C HIS A 604 47.03 -30.00 -1.35
N ASP A 605 45.84 -29.43 -1.58
CA ASP A 605 45.46 -28.11 -1.07
C ASP A 605 44.99 -28.23 0.39
N MET A 606 45.93 -27.97 1.30
CA MET A 606 45.67 -28.01 2.74
C MET A 606 44.68 -26.94 3.19
N GLU A 607 44.59 -25.78 2.53
CA GLU A 607 43.62 -24.74 2.89
C GLU A 607 42.19 -25.21 2.59
N LEU A 608 42.00 -25.80 1.41
CA LEU A 608 40.71 -26.36 0.99
C LEU A 608 40.29 -27.54 1.89
N LEU A 609 41.23 -28.39 2.29
CA LEU A 609 40.99 -29.48 3.24
C LEU A 609 40.55 -28.95 4.60
N ARG A 610 41.29 -28.02 5.19
CA ARG A 610 40.96 -27.42 6.50
C ARG A 610 39.58 -26.77 6.48
N LYS A 611 39.26 -26.02 5.41
CA LYS A 611 37.97 -25.34 5.25
C LYS A 611 36.77 -26.30 5.19
N ASN A 612 36.96 -27.51 4.68
CA ASN A 612 35.88 -28.52 4.52
C ASN A 612 35.97 -29.66 5.54
N SER A 613 36.84 -29.55 6.54
CA SER A 613 37.00 -30.52 7.62
C SER A 613 36.44 -29.99 8.92
N GLY A 614 35.81 -30.85 9.71
CA GLY A 614 35.40 -30.52 11.06
C GLY A 614 36.60 -30.33 11.99
N THR A 615 36.34 -29.66 13.11
CA THR A 615 37.34 -29.31 14.14
C THR A 615 38.24 -30.47 14.58
N GLY A 616 37.72 -31.71 14.57
CA GLY A 616 38.47 -32.91 14.91
C GLY A 616 39.59 -33.22 13.92
N LEU A 617 39.28 -33.32 12.62
CA LEU A 617 40.25 -33.58 11.55
C LEU A 617 41.26 -32.44 11.43
N ASP A 618 40.80 -31.20 11.51
CA ASP A 618 41.67 -30.02 11.43
C ASP A 618 42.70 -30.00 12.56
N ARG A 619 42.24 -30.08 13.82
CA ARG A 619 43.13 -29.99 14.97
C ARG A 619 44.05 -31.21 15.12
N ILE A 620 43.58 -32.41 14.80
CA ILE A 620 44.32 -33.66 15.07
C ILE A 620 45.25 -34.01 13.89
N VAL A 621 44.86 -33.68 12.66
CA VAL A 621 45.61 -34.07 11.46
C VAL A 621 46.19 -32.84 10.76
N TRP A 622 45.33 -31.93 10.28
CA TRP A 622 45.76 -30.86 9.37
C TRP A 622 46.64 -29.79 10.02
N ALA A 623 46.53 -29.56 11.32
CA ALA A 623 47.40 -28.67 12.07
C ALA A 623 48.82 -29.23 12.27
N HIS A 624 49.03 -30.52 12.00
CA HIS A 624 50.27 -31.25 12.27
C HIS A 624 50.96 -31.77 11.01
N THR A 625 50.50 -31.39 9.82
CA THR A 625 51.08 -31.80 8.54
C THR A 625 50.94 -30.72 7.48
N ASP A 626 51.90 -30.66 6.55
CA ASP A 626 51.89 -29.76 5.39
C ASP A 626 51.40 -30.45 4.12
N SER A 627 51.15 -31.76 4.18
CA SER A 627 50.62 -32.57 3.09
C SER A 627 49.66 -33.64 3.60
N VAL A 628 48.80 -34.17 2.73
CA VAL A 628 47.91 -35.29 3.06
C VAL A 628 48.75 -36.52 3.44
N PRO A 629 48.59 -37.09 4.64
CA PRO A 629 49.32 -38.30 5.04
C PRO A 629 48.98 -39.48 4.13
N ASP A 630 49.99 -40.28 3.77
CA ASP A 630 49.75 -41.55 3.09
C ASP A 630 49.14 -42.54 4.09
N ILE A 631 47.88 -42.88 3.87
CA ILE A 631 47.08 -43.78 4.70
C ILE A 631 47.04 -45.21 4.15
N GLY A 632 47.78 -45.50 3.08
CA GLY A 632 47.88 -46.84 2.49
C GLY A 632 46.67 -47.28 1.67
N PHE A 633 45.76 -46.37 1.33
CA PHE A 633 44.63 -46.62 0.43
C PHE A 633 44.21 -45.34 -0.34
N PRO A 634 43.61 -45.48 -1.54
CA PRO A 634 43.33 -44.34 -2.42
C PRO A 634 42.10 -43.55 -1.94
N LEU A 635 42.32 -42.58 -1.05
CA LEU A 635 41.27 -41.75 -0.45
C LEU A 635 40.33 -41.13 -1.49
N VAL A 636 40.89 -40.53 -2.54
CA VAL A 636 40.13 -39.81 -3.58
C VAL A 636 39.19 -40.77 -4.31
N GLU A 637 39.66 -41.94 -4.72
CA GLU A 637 38.82 -42.95 -5.40
C GLU A 637 37.60 -43.35 -4.56
N HIS A 638 37.77 -43.43 -3.24
CA HIS A 638 36.70 -43.76 -2.31
C HIS A 638 35.67 -42.63 -2.12
N LEU A 639 36.10 -41.38 -2.20
CA LEU A 639 35.24 -40.21 -2.04
C LEU A 639 34.51 -39.81 -3.33
N THR A 640 34.96 -40.30 -4.48
CA THR A 640 34.33 -40.06 -5.80
C THR A 640 33.47 -41.24 -6.27
N MET A 641 33.22 -42.24 -5.42
CA MET A 641 32.32 -43.35 -5.74
C MET A 641 30.87 -42.87 -5.95
N PRO A 642 30.03 -43.62 -6.69
CA PRO A 642 28.63 -43.27 -6.90
C PRO A 642 27.87 -43.08 -5.58
N LEU A 643 27.07 -42.02 -5.53
CA LEU A 643 26.21 -41.72 -4.38
C LEU A 643 25.10 -42.75 -4.26
N ARG A 644 25.00 -43.39 -3.09
CA ARG A 644 23.94 -44.36 -2.78
C ARG A 644 22.86 -43.76 -1.88
N THR A 645 23.24 -43.21 -0.73
CA THR A 645 22.26 -42.68 0.24
C THR A 645 22.76 -41.39 0.90
N ILE A 646 21.83 -40.51 1.27
CA ILE A 646 22.09 -39.36 2.15
C ILE A 646 21.08 -39.40 3.28
N ARG A 647 21.56 -39.53 4.52
CA ARG A 647 20.72 -39.52 5.72
C ARG A 647 21.09 -38.34 6.60
N THR A 648 20.18 -37.39 6.73
CA THR A 648 20.37 -36.22 7.60
C THR A 648 19.49 -36.35 8.82
N LEU A 649 20.10 -36.28 10.01
CA LEU A 649 19.44 -36.31 11.32
C LEU A 649 19.94 -35.12 12.15
N GLY A 650 19.12 -34.06 12.22
CA GLY A 650 19.52 -32.80 12.86
C GLY A 650 20.77 -32.21 12.23
N ASP A 651 21.80 -32.00 13.04
CA ASP A 651 23.07 -31.41 12.62
C ASP A 651 24.06 -32.41 12.02
N GLN A 652 23.73 -33.70 11.98
CA GLN A 652 24.57 -34.74 11.39
C GLN A 652 24.00 -35.20 10.05
N SER A 653 24.86 -35.34 9.04
CA SER A 653 24.52 -36.00 7.78
C SER A 653 25.49 -37.14 7.51
N VAL A 654 24.98 -38.26 7.01
CA VAL A 654 25.76 -39.43 6.65
C VAL A 654 25.54 -39.70 5.17
N VAL A 655 26.62 -39.62 4.40
CA VAL A 655 26.64 -39.93 2.97
C VAL A 655 27.26 -41.30 2.78
N GLU A 656 26.55 -42.18 2.08
CA GLU A 656 27.06 -43.49 1.68
C GLU A 656 27.34 -43.50 0.18
N LEU A 657 28.59 -43.80 -0.17
CA LEU A 657 29.06 -43.97 -1.55
C LEU A 657 29.44 -45.44 -1.77
N SER A 658 29.14 -45.99 -2.94
CA SER A 658 29.47 -47.38 -3.24
C SER A 658 29.60 -47.66 -4.73
N ASP A 659 30.55 -48.53 -5.08
CA ASP A 659 30.70 -49.14 -6.41
C ASP A 659 30.15 -50.58 -6.49
N GLY A 660 29.40 -51.01 -5.45
CA GLY A 660 28.86 -52.36 -5.31
C GLY A 660 29.81 -53.37 -4.65
N ARG A 661 31.10 -53.04 -4.53
CA ARG A 661 32.10 -53.88 -3.82
C ARG A 661 32.64 -53.19 -2.58
N ARG A 662 32.90 -51.89 -2.68
CA ARG A 662 33.41 -51.02 -1.63
C ARG A 662 32.29 -50.11 -1.16
N VAL A 663 32.28 -49.82 0.15
CA VAL A 663 31.36 -48.84 0.73
C VAL A 663 32.17 -47.82 1.51
N THR A 664 31.97 -46.55 1.16
CA THR A 664 32.54 -45.40 1.87
C THR A 664 31.40 -44.68 2.57
N ARG A 665 31.49 -44.54 3.88
CA ARG A 665 30.52 -43.76 4.67
C ARG A 665 31.21 -42.52 5.23
N VAL A 666 30.76 -41.37 4.75
CA VAL A 666 31.24 -40.05 5.15
C VAL A 666 30.28 -39.50 6.19
N THR A 667 30.79 -39.13 7.35
CA THR A 667 30.03 -38.40 8.37
C THR A 667 30.32 -36.92 8.23
N LEU A 668 29.28 -36.13 8.02
CA LEU A 668 29.33 -34.68 8.03
C LEU A 668 28.59 -34.14 9.24
N MET A 669 29.09 -33.03 9.79
CA MET A 669 28.47 -32.32 10.91
C MET A 669 28.28 -30.85 10.52
N ARG A 670 27.18 -30.26 10.96
CA ARG A 670 26.89 -28.85 10.73
C ARG A 670 27.72 -28.00 11.69
N GLU A 671 28.62 -27.20 11.14
CA GLU A 671 29.38 -26.17 11.85
C GLU A 671 28.96 -24.79 11.32
N GLY A 672 28.29 -23.99 12.17
CA GLY A 672 27.66 -22.76 11.73
C GLY A 672 26.55 -23.02 10.71
N PRO A 673 26.50 -22.33 9.55
CA PRO A 673 25.42 -22.54 8.60
C PRO A 673 25.64 -23.72 7.64
N HIS A 674 26.70 -24.54 7.80
CA HIS A 674 27.17 -25.45 6.73
C HIS A 674 27.67 -26.81 7.25
N TYR A 675 27.65 -27.82 6.38
CA TYR A 675 28.25 -29.12 6.69
C TYR A 675 29.75 -29.13 6.40
N VAL A 676 30.50 -29.82 7.27
CA VAL A 676 31.93 -30.13 7.11
C VAL A 676 32.16 -31.62 7.33
N VAL A 677 33.20 -32.18 6.71
CA VAL A 677 33.55 -33.60 6.83
C VAL A 677 34.15 -33.84 8.22
N GLN A 678 33.48 -34.66 9.03
CA GLN A 678 33.93 -35.00 10.38
C GLN A 678 34.82 -36.23 10.39
N ASP A 679 34.42 -37.28 9.67
CA ASP A 679 35.21 -38.51 9.52
C ASP A 679 34.75 -39.28 8.27
N VAL A 680 35.62 -40.17 7.78
CA VAL A 680 35.34 -41.07 6.66
C VAL A 680 35.64 -42.49 7.10
N SER A 681 34.67 -43.38 6.94
CA SER A 681 34.82 -44.81 7.18
C SER A 681 34.79 -45.59 5.87
N PHE A 682 35.72 -46.52 5.71
CA PHE A 682 35.86 -47.38 4.56
C PHE A 682 35.51 -48.80 4.98
N VAL A 683 34.65 -49.47 4.22
CA VAL A 683 34.23 -50.86 4.47
C VAL A 683 34.58 -51.69 3.23
N TYR A 684 35.46 -52.67 3.44
CA TYR A 684 36.03 -53.56 2.42
C TYR A 684 35.54 -55.02 2.61
N GLY A 685 34.26 -55.24 2.94
CA GLY A 685 33.69 -56.58 3.14
C GLY A 685 32.63 -56.66 4.24
N ASP A 686 32.18 -57.87 4.56
CA ASP A 686 31.14 -58.14 5.57
C ASP A 686 31.70 -58.25 7.00
N GLY A 687 33.03 -58.25 7.17
CA GLY A 687 33.71 -58.41 8.45
C GLY A 687 34.02 -57.07 9.16
N PRO A 688 33.95 -56.99 10.51
CA PRO A 688 34.36 -55.80 11.26
C PRO A 688 35.87 -55.52 11.24
N GLN A 689 36.70 -56.47 10.78
CA GLN A 689 38.14 -56.24 10.55
C GLN A 689 38.45 -55.56 9.22
N ASP A 690 37.47 -55.45 8.32
CA ASP A 690 37.61 -54.84 7.00
C ASP A 690 37.16 -53.37 7.01
N GLN A 691 37.22 -52.72 8.18
CA GLN A 691 36.81 -51.32 8.38
C GLN A 691 37.98 -50.44 8.80
N ALA A 692 38.18 -49.35 8.06
CA ALA A 692 39.15 -48.31 8.39
C ALA A 692 38.44 -46.97 8.62
N GLN A 693 38.94 -46.16 9.56
CA GLN A 693 38.45 -44.79 9.82
C GLN A 693 39.57 -43.81 9.52
N LEU A 694 39.29 -42.82 8.68
CA LEU A 694 40.26 -41.85 8.17
C LEU A 694 40.99 -41.13 9.31
N LEU A 695 40.22 -40.57 10.26
CA LEU A 695 40.80 -39.83 11.38
C LEU A 695 41.74 -40.70 12.22
N LYS A 696 41.34 -41.95 12.51
CA LYS A 696 42.15 -42.89 13.28
C LYS A 696 43.43 -43.26 12.52
N THR A 697 43.31 -43.64 11.25
CA THR A 697 44.45 -44.04 10.42
C THR A 697 45.45 -42.90 10.25
N MET A 698 44.98 -41.68 9.95
CA MET A 698 45.87 -40.51 9.80
C MET A 698 46.60 -40.18 11.11
N ARG A 699 45.91 -40.26 12.25
CA ARG A 699 46.53 -40.04 13.56
C ARG A 699 47.63 -41.07 13.84
N ASP A 700 47.38 -42.33 13.53
CA ASP A 700 48.32 -43.43 13.77
C ASP A 700 49.58 -43.27 12.87
N VAL A 701 49.40 -42.83 11.61
CA VAL A 701 50.52 -42.49 10.69
C VAL A 701 51.34 -41.30 11.22
N LEU A 702 50.69 -40.23 11.70
CA LEU A 702 51.39 -39.08 12.28
C LEU A 702 52.16 -39.45 13.56
N ALA A 703 51.58 -40.30 14.42
CA ALA A 703 52.23 -40.82 15.61
C ALA A 703 53.47 -41.67 15.25
N ALA A 704 53.37 -42.52 14.23
CA ALA A 704 54.51 -43.30 13.73
C ALA A 704 55.62 -42.39 13.19
N ARG A 705 55.29 -41.33 12.46
CA ARG A 705 56.28 -40.36 11.95
C ARG A 705 57.01 -39.62 13.08
N ASN A 706 56.30 -39.23 14.13
CA ASN A 706 56.88 -38.52 15.27
C ASN A 706 57.77 -39.42 16.15
N THR A 707 57.50 -40.73 16.20
CA THR A 707 58.38 -41.68 16.92
C THR A 707 59.68 -41.97 16.15
N HIS A 708 59.68 -41.82 14.82
CA HIS A 708 60.85 -42.06 13.98
C HIS A 708 61.72 -40.81 13.79
N ALA A 709 61.18 -39.60 14.02
CA ALA A 709 61.93 -38.34 13.96
C ALA A 709 62.93 -38.13 15.13
N GLY A 710 62.93 -39.01 16.14
CA GLY A 710 63.93 -39.04 17.23
C GLY A 710 65.18 -39.88 16.94
N GLY A 711 65.22 -40.60 15.82
CA GLY A 711 66.37 -41.40 15.41
C GLY A 711 66.84 -40.98 14.04
N ALA A 712 68.05 -40.40 13.96
CA ALA A 712 68.70 -40.10 12.69
C ALA A 712 68.81 -41.38 11.84
N ILE A 713 68.10 -41.41 10.72
CA ILE A 713 68.35 -42.36 9.64
C ILE A 713 68.74 -41.53 8.42
N GLU A 714 70.01 -41.64 8.04
CA GLU A 714 70.55 -41.12 6.79
C GLU A 714 69.72 -41.65 5.62
N ALA A 715 69.24 -40.72 4.78
CA ALA A 715 68.57 -41.05 3.54
C ALA A 715 69.56 -41.67 2.54
N PRO A 716 69.24 -42.79 1.88
CA PRO A 716 69.96 -43.19 0.67
C PRO A 716 69.56 -42.23 -0.46
N ARG A 717 70.55 -41.53 -1.03
CA ARG A 717 70.40 -40.76 -2.27
C ARG A 717 70.05 -41.73 -3.41
N GLY A 718 68.76 -41.82 -3.72
CA GLY A 718 68.22 -42.46 -4.91
C GLY A 718 68.00 -41.44 -6.02
N GLU A 719 68.55 -41.77 -7.18
CA GLU A 719 68.63 -41.04 -8.43
C GLU A 719 67.26 -40.59 -8.97
N VAL A 720 67.15 -39.32 -9.38
CA VAL A 720 65.96 -38.75 -10.01
C VAL A 720 65.94 -39.16 -11.49
N VAL A 721 64.96 -39.98 -11.87
CA VAL A 721 64.55 -40.17 -13.27
C VAL A 721 63.21 -39.46 -13.46
N PRO A 722 63.07 -38.50 -14.39
CA PRO A 722 61.80 -37.82 -14.61
C PRO A 722 60.89 -38.71 -15.47
N ALA A 723 59.77 -39.15 -14.91
CA ALA A 723 58.66 -39.67 -15.69
C ALA A 723 57.64 -38.56 -15.92
N SER A 724 57.40 -38.33 -17.20
CA SER A 724 56.47 -37.42 -17.86
C SER A 724 55.04 -37.43 -17.30
N ALA A 725 54.42 -36.26 -17.44
CA ALA A 725 53.00 -36.01 -17.22
C ALA A 725 52.11 -36.89 -18.11
N GLU A 726 51.16 -37.60 -17.49
CA GLU A 726 49.92 -38.05 -18.12
C GLU A 726 48.76 -37.99 -17.10
N SER A 727 47.71 -37.24 -17.50
CA SER A 727 46.29 -37.36 -17.15
C SER A 727 45.87 -37.63 -15.69
N PHE A 728 45.27 -36.62 -15.03
CA PHE A 728 43.81 -36.42 -14.96
C PHE A 728 43.50 -35.00 -14.49
#